data_AF-A0A8J3AGC8-F1
#
_entry.id   AF-A0A8J3AGC8-F1
#
_cell.length_a   1.000
_cell.length_b   1.000
_cell.length_c   1.000
_cell.angle_alpha   90.00
_cell.angle_beta   90.00
_cell.angle_gamma   90.00
#
_symmetry.space_group_name_H-M   'P 1'
#
loop_
_entity.id
_entity.type
_entity.pdbx_description
1 polymer ?
#
loop_
_entity_poly.entity_id
_entity_poly.type
_entity_poly.pdbx_seq_one_letter_code
_entity_poly.pdbx_strand_id
1 'polypeptide(L)'
;MEIYEQKLEKKPSIAMKIVNYNDLYLVFLLPLLGFILGEALFRESLVEFSNWLINRPKEGILNYFLLFGITNLFYFLNKKAYVFLGFLTILITSLVGYVSGVKVDIRGEPLLPTDFSLGREATDITKYLNIENLYTVLSTFGAILLIGIVLTIMVRNEKYNVPKRLGITIFSIITLLAIIYDRPIPITEKLGIETITWDQKMHSNQNGYVLGFALDARWLNIKEPSHYSKNNVEKILNKYENKTNGQVEKKPNIIFLQSEAFWDPTLMGKEYFSKDPIPYFHSLQKTATSGTMISPVYGGGTVNTEFEAITGLSTQLLPSGAIAFAQYVHQPVYSVPTVLNQIGYKTTGIHTYNSWFYRRNEVYKDLGFNNFIGQEFFLNPEHRREFIVDNELSNRIAKEIKLSNSRDYIYAVSMENHGPYPLDKINENAIKVNKELSKESKDTLETYTQTLSDVDKALKLLIDKLKEIDEPTILVFYGDHLPMLGQDFQVYKEMEFYKDVSTYKGYNKMHSVPAIVWSNFLPKQKDFRLSANMLPSYVLDLVNLNNDRFYSFMSDMRQHRQAVTTIPSFAKKENQNQKWIDQYKLLQYDILFGSKFFDKNKLLNKNEDFYFGSEPLKINKVFPSVVSKDLDNQQLLLQGENFSSFTKAYLGNKGLKTTVIDEKNLKVNIPKGILNEGKVVELTLIISDSMDKELLKSNKFPLKIVSSSDYKTTIEAQSKSIDLNKVSWEVFLEAEKYTIVRANIGESDVPYEFSLNGVTFKDKFADSMDKEGLSDIYPNGYLYVSINKDKLFQNGTILTPDRLQEFFKVNNATLKLLK
;
A
#
# COMPACT_ATOMS: atom_id res chain seq x y z
N MET A 1 28.16 66.72 -38.43
CA MET A 1 27.42 65.50 -38.03
C MET A 1 28.40 64.52 -37.40
N GLU A 2 29.06 64.97 -36.33
CA GLU A 2 30.19 64.28 -35.68
C GLU A 2 30.01 64.35 -34.15
N ILE A 3 28.75 64.37 -33.71
CA ILE A 3 28.32 64.43 -32.29
C ILE A 3 27.17 63.43 -32.05
N TYR A 4 27.20 62.28 -32.72
CA TYR A 4 26.24 61.19 -32.48
C TYR A 4 26.92 59.82 -32.37
N GLU A 5 28.19 59.81 -31.93
CA GLU A 5 28.99 58.59 -31.78
C GLU A 5 29.62 58.44 -30.38
N GLN A 6 28.96 58.94 -29.33
CA GLN A 6 29.43 58.70 -27.95
C GLN A 6 28.38 58.05 -27.04
N LYS A 7 28.73 56.81 -26.66
CA LYS A 7 28.40 56.12 -25.41
C LYS A 7 26.91 55.84 -25.13
N LEU A 8 26.41 54.80 -25.78
CA LEU A 8 25.56 53.82 -25.09
C LEU A 8 26.45 52.82 -24.33
N GLU A 9 27.12 53.29 -23.27
CA GLU A 9 27.52 52.38 -22.19
C GLU A 9 26.21 51.89 -21.55
N LYS A 10 25.67 50.77 -22.07
CA LYS A 10 24.60 50.05 -21.37
C LYS A 10 25.14 49.70 -20.00
N LYS A 11 24.70 50.45 -18.98
CA LYS A 11 24.96 50.10 -17.57
C LYS A 11 24.57 48.62 -17.42
N PRO A 12 25.50 47.73 -17.03
CA PRO A 12 25.17 46.33 -16.84
C PRO A 12 23.99 46.26 -15.86
N SER A 13 23.00 45.42 -16.18
CA SER A 13 21.90 45.14 -15.27
C SER A 13 22.45 44.74 -13.90
N ILE A 14 21.66 44.92 -12.84
CA ILE A 14 22.07 44.54 -11.47
C ILE A 14 22.58 43.08 -11.45
N ALA A 15 21.94 42.19 -12.21
CA ALA A 15 22.38 40.81 -12.42
C ALA A 15 23.80 40.72 -13.04
N MET A 16 24.10 41.50 -14.08
CA MET A 16 25.45 41.54 -14.68
C MET A 16 26.51 42.15 -13.75
N LYS A 17 26.13 43.05 -12.84
CA LYS A 17 27.05 43.58 -11.82
C LYS A 17 27.39 42.52 -10.78
N ILE A 18 26.40 41.78 -10.28
CA ILE A 18 26.60 40.72 -9.26
C ILE A 18 27.51 39.60 -9.80
N VAL A 19 27.32 39.20 -11.06
CA VAL A 19 28.08 38.10 -11.69
C VAL A 19 29.53 38.48 -12.04
N ASN A 20 29.82 39.76 -12.28
CA ASN A 20 31.13 40.21 -12.75
C ASN A 20 32.02 40.90 -11.69
N TYR A 21 31.52 41.21 -10.49
CA TYR A 21 32.31 41.95 -9.47
C TYR A 21 32.86 41.08 -8.33
N ASN A 22 32.31 39.88 -8.07
CA ASN A 22 32.91 38.95 -7.09
C ASN A 22 32.39 37.51 -7.29
N ASP A 23 33.27 36.58 -7.69
CA ASP A 23 32.98 35.15 -7.79
C ASP A 23 32.40 34.54 -6.50
N LEU A 24 32.64 35.18 -5.35
CA LEU A 24 32.12 34.72 -4.07
C LEU A 24 30.59 34.76 -4.00
N TYR A 25 29.91 35.66 -4.73
CA TYR A 25 28.44 35.65 -4.78
C TYR A 25 27.90 34.38 -5.45
N LEU A 26 28.57 33.90 -6.52
CA LEU A 26 28.15 32.68 -7.22
C LEU A 26 28.26 31.45 -6.32
N VAL A 27 29.28 31.42 -5.45
CA VAL A 27 29.52 30.34 -4.46
C VAL A 27 28.34 30.15 -3.51
N PHE A 28 27.62 31.22 -3.18
CA PHE A 28 26.45 31.15 -2.28
C PHE A 28 25.11 31.16 -3.03
N LEU A 29 25.00 31.90 -4.14
CA LEU A 29 23.75 32.09 -4.88
C LEU A 29 23.37 30.89 -5.76
N LEU A 30 24.32 30.22 -6.40
CA LEU A 30 23.99 29.04 -7.22
C LEU A 30 23.42 27.89 -6.37
N PRO A 31 24.04 27.51 -5.23
CA PRO A 31 23.43 26.54 -4.33
C PRO A 31 22.09 26.99 -3.76
N LEU A 32 21.95 28.29 -3.45
CA LEU A 32 20.69 28.84 -2.91
C LEU A 32 19.55 28.72 -3.94
N LEU A 33 19.85 28.99 -5.21
CA LEU A 33 18.89 28.83 -6.30
C LEU A 33 18.48 27.35 -6.46
N GLY A 34 19.46 26.43 -6.43
CA GLY A 34 19.18 24.99 -6.47
C GLY A 34 18.36 24.51 -5.28
N PHE A 35 18.62 25.05 -4.09
CA PHE A 35 17.88 24.74 -2.86
C PHE A 35 16.42 25.16 -2.97
N ILE A 36 16.16 26.42 -3.34
CA ILE A 36 14.79 26.93 -3.47
C ILE A 36 14.05 26.19 -4.58
N LEU A 37 14.66 26.01 -5.76
CA LEU A 37 14.01 25.35 -6.89
C LEU A 37 13.72 23.87 -6.61
N GLY A 38 14.70 23.14 -6.08
CA GLY A 38 14.55 21.71 -5.81
C GLY A 38 13.49 21.42 -4.74
N GLU A 39 13.50 22.16 -3.62
CA GLU A 39 12.48 21.99 -2.57
C GLU A 39 11.10 22.45 -3.01
N ALA A 40 10.99 23.55 -3.77
CA ALA A 40 9.71 24.01 -4.29
C ALA A 40 9.11 23.01 -5.29
N LEU A 41 9.94 22.36 -6.12
CA LEU A 41 9.49 21.31 -7.02
C LEU A 41 9.11 20.03 -6.28
N PHE A 42 9.87 19.64 -5.26
CA PHE A 42 9.54 18.49 -4.42
C PHE A 42 8.19 18.66 -3.71
N ARG A 43 7.86 19.88 -3.27
CA ARG A 43 6.64 20.23 -2.53
C ARG A 43 5.51 20.76 -3.41
N GLU A 44 5.74 20.83 -4.72
CA GLU A 44 4.84 21.42 -5.71
C GLU A 44 4.41 22.88 -5.43
N SER A 45 5.09 23.58 -4.50
CA SER A 45 4.67 24.90 -4.03
C SER A 45 5.80 25.67 -3.34
N LEU A 46 5.96 26.94 -3.75
CA LEU A 46 6.85 27.90 -3.07
C LEU A 46 6.33 28.29 -1.68
N VAL A 47 5.02 28.26 -1.47
CA VAL A 47 4.40 28.56 -0.17
C VAL A 47 4.70 27.42 0.79
N GLU A 48 4.55 26.16 0.36
CA GLU A 48 4.85 24.99 1.18
C GLU A 48 6.35 24.88 1.49
N PHE A 49 7.22 25.20 0.53
CA PHE A 49 8.65 25.37 0.79
C PHE A 49 8.92 26.41 1.90
N SER A 50 8.27 27.58 1.81
CA SER A 50 8.48 28.65 2.79
C SER A 50 7.99 28.24 4.18
N ASN A 51 6.81 27.63 4.26
CA ASN A 51 6.25 27.09 5.49
C ASN A 51 7.17 26.03 6.11
N TRP A 52 7.66 25.10 5.29
CA TRP A 52 8.61 24.08 5.76
C TRP A 52 9.90 24.71 6.30
N LEU A 53 10.51 25.65 5.57
CA LEU A 53 11.75 26.29 6.00
C LEU A 53 11.60 27.04 7.33
N ILE A 54 10.44 27.68 7.55
CA ILE A 54 10.10 28.35 8.81
C ILE A 54 9.97 27.34 9.96
N ASN A 55 9.31 26.21 9.71
CA ASN A 55 9.04 25.19 10.73
C ASN A 55 10.24 24.25 10.97
N ARG A 56 11.13 24.10 10.00
CA ARG A 56 12.26 23.14 9.97
C ARG A 56 13.57 23.82 9.52
N PRO A 57 14.01 24.88 10.22
CA PRO A 57 15.15 25.68 9.77
C PRO A 57 16.47 24.90 9.82
N LYS A 58 16.62 23.92 10.72
CA LYS A 58 17.85 23.14 10.86
C LYS A 58 18.04 22.19 9.68
N GLU A 59 16.97 21.51 9.28
CA GLU A 59 16.88 20.64 8.12
C GLU A 59 17.11 21.46 6.84
N GLY A 60 16.48 22.63 6.72
CA GLY A 60 16.72 23.57 5.62
C GLY A 60 18.18 24.00 5.49
N ILE A 61 18.84 24.30 6.62
CA ILE A 61 20.28 24.65 6.65
C ILE A 61 21.13 23.49 6.12
N LEU A 62 20.87 22.24 6.55
CA LEU A 62 21.65 21.10 6.07
C LEU A 62 21.40 20.79 4.59
N ASN A 63 20.17 20.92 4.09
CA ASN A 63 19.88 20.80 2.65
C ASN A 63 20.64 21.85 1.84
N TYR A 64 20.64 23.11 2.30
CA TYR A 64 21.44 24.16 1.68
C TYR A 64 22.93 23.81 1.66
N PHE A 65 23.50 23.35 2.79
CA PHE A 65 24.93 23.01 2.86
C PHE A 65 25.31 21.77 2.04
N LEU A 66 24.41 20.80 1.87
CA LEU A 66 24.59 19.69 0.94
C LEU A 66 24.67 20.21 -0.49
N LEU A 67 23.71 21.04 -0.92
CA LEU A 67 23.72 21.64 -2.26
C LEU A 67 24.89 22.61 -2.47
N PHE A 68 25.30 23.32 -1.42
CA PHE A 68 26.51 24.14 -1.40
C PHE A 68 27.73 23.27 -1.69
N GLY A 69 27.86 22.17 -0.96
CA GLY A 69 28.92 21.20 -1.16
C GLY A 69 28.96 20.68 -2.59
N ILE A 70 27.85 20.13 -3.09
CA ILE A 70 27.74 19.51 -4.43
C ILE A 70 28.08 20.51 -5.52
N THR A 71 27.49 21.70 -5.48
CA THR A 71 27.68 22.74 -6.51
C THR A 71 29.12 23.26 -6.53
N ASN A 72 29.71 23.45 -5.34
CA ASN A 72 31.06 24.04 -5.20
C ASN A 72 32.20 23.02 -5.33
N LEU A 73 31.91 21.73 -5.53
CA LEU A 73 32.92 20.72 -5.96
C LEU A 73 33.64 21.14 -7.24
N PHE A 74 32.97 21.89 -8.11
CA PHE A 74 33.51 22.32 -9.40
C PHE A 74 34.18 23.70 -9.34
N TYR A 75 34.26 24.35 -8.17
CA TYR A 75 34.76 25.72 -8.05
C TYR A 75 36.26 25.86 -8.34
N PHE A 76 37.03 24.75 -8.25
CA PHE A 76 38.43 24.69 -8.67
C PHE A 76 38.63 24.93 -10.18
N LEU A 77 37.59 24.76 -11.00
CA LEU A 77 37.62 25.00 -12.44
C LEU A 77 37.56 26.49 -12.77
N ASN A 78 37.75 26.82 -14.06
CA ASN A 78 37.59 28.19 -14.53
C ASN A 78 36.13 28.66 -14.34
N LYS A 79 35.93 29.98 -14.24
CA LYS A 79 34.63 30.59 -13.90
C LYS A 79 33.49 30.17 -14.85
N LYS A 80 33.76 30.04 -16.15
CA LYS A 80 32.76 29.58 -17.12
C LYS A 80 32.35 28.13 -16.88
N ALA A 81 33.33 27.24 -16.70
CA ALA A 81 33.07 25.84 -16.39
C ALA A 81 32.31 25.69 -15.06
N TYR A 82 32.69 26.45 -14.03
CA TYR A 82 31.99 26.45 -12.75
C TYR A 82 30.53 26.92 -12.88
N VAL A 83 30.26 28.02 -13.59
CA VAL A 83 28.88 28.50 -13.81
C VAL A 83 28.08 27.46 -14.58
N PHE A 84 28.61 26.90 -15.66
CA PHE A 84 27.95 25.86 -16.44
C PHE A 84 27.61 24.62 -15.59
N LEU A 85 28.61 24.08 -14.88
CA LEU A 85 28.43 22.89 -14.03
C LEU A 85 27.56 23.19 -12.80
N GLY A 86 27.56 24.41 -12.30
CA GLY A 86 26.66 24.85 -11.24
C GLY A 86 25.21 24.85 -11.70
N PHE A 87 24.92 25.39 -12.89
CA PHE A 87 23.58 25.31 -13.48
C PHE A 87 23.18 23.88 -13.84
N LEU A 88 24.12 23.05 -14.29
CA LEU A 88 23.88 21.63 -14.52
C LEU A 88 23.55 20.90 -13.20
N THR A 89 24.22 21.26 -12.10
CA THR A 89 23.92 20.73 -10.76
C THR A 89 22.53 21.15 -10.31
N ILE A 90 22.15 22.43 -10.49
CA ILE A 90 20.80 22.93 -10.21
C ILE A 90 19.76 22.15 -11.02
N LEU A 91 20.02 21.93 -12.32
CA LEU A 91 19.13 21.18 -13.21
C LEU A 91 18.91 19.74 -12.70
N ILE A 92 19.98 19.02 -12.40
CA ILE A 92 19.93 17.62 -11.95
C ILE A 92 19.24 17.51 -10.59
N THR A 93 19.63 18.35 -9.62
CA THR A 93 19.07 18.32 -8.26
C THR A 93 17.59 18.73 -8.25
N SER A 94 17.21 19.72 -9.05
CA SER A 94 15.82 20.10 -9.25
C SER A 94 15.00 19.00 -9.91
N LEU A 95 15.59 18.24 -10.85
CA LEU A 95 14.94 17.08 -11.45
C LEU A 95 14.73 15.96 -10.43
N VAL A 96 15.72 15.70 -9.57
CA VAL A 96 15.58 14.73 -8.46
C VAL A 96 14.49 15.18 -7.49
N GLY A 97 14.43 16.48 -7.13
CA GLY A 97 13.38 17.05 -6.29
C GLY A 97 11.99 16.85 -6.90
N TYR A 98 11.81 17.24 -8.17
CA TYR A 98 10.57 17.04 -8.91
C TYR A 98 10.13 15.57 -8.96
N VAL A 99 11.03 14.67 -9.38
CA VAL A 99 10.75 13.23 -9.45
C VAL A 99 10.41 12.66 -8.09
N SER A 100 11.08 13.11 -7.03
CA SER A 100 10.79 12.69 -5.66
C SER A 100 9.40 13.14 -5.21
N GLY A 101 8.97 14.36 -5.56
CA GLY A 101 7.63 14.86 -5.24
C GLY A 101 6.54 14.03 -5.93
N VAL A 102 6.69 13.83 -7.24
CA VAL A 102 5.81 12.97 -8.04
C VAL A 102 5.75 11.55 -7.46
N LYS A 103 6.90 10.97 -7.08
CA LYS A 103 6.96 9.63 -6.50
C LYS A 103 6.32 9.57 -5.10
N VAL A 104 6.44 10.62 -4.29
CA VAL A 104 5.78 10.72 -2.98
C VAL A 104 4.26 10.74 -3.13
N ASP A 105 3.72 11.47 -4.10
CA ASP A 105 2.27 11.58 -4.28
C ASP A 105 1.66 10.29 -4.83
N ILE A 106 2.43 9.58 -5.66
CA ILE A 106 1.98 8.35 -6.29
C ILE A 106 2.21 7.13 -5.40
N ARG A 107 3.41 7.01 -4.82
CA ARG A 107 3.90 5.79 -4.14
C ARG A 107 4.09 5.95 -2.63
N GLY A 108 3.94 7.15 -2.08
CA GLY A 108 4.17 7.41 -0.65
C GLY A 108 5.65 7.39 -0.24
N GLU A 109 6.58 7.42 -1.19
CA GLU A 109 8.03 7.44 -0.94
C GLU A 109 8.77 8.33 -1.98
N PRO A 110 9.87 9.00 -1.60
CA PRO A 110 10.67 9.81 -2.51
C PRO A 110 11.54 8.92 -3.40
N LEU A 111 12.34 9.55 -4.27
CA LEU A 111 13.40 8.84 -4.97
C LEU A 111 14.44 8.38 -3.95
N LEU A 112 14.70 7.07 -3.88
CA LEU A 112 15.62 6.45 -2.94
C LEU A 112 16.96 6.14 -3.63
N PRO A 113 18.08 6.06 -2.88
CA PRO A 113 19.37 5.65 -3.43
C PRO A 113 19.34 4.28 -4.13
N THR A 114 18.48 3.38 -3.65
CA THR A 114 18.26 2.05 -4.24
C THR A 114 17.68 2.12 -5.66
N ASP A 115 16.91 3.16 -5.99
CA ASP A 115 16.26 3.31 -7.30
C ASP A 115 17.31 3.44 -8.43
N PHE A 116 18.48 4.00 -8.14
CA PHE A 116 19.58 4.14 -9.10
C PHE A 116 20.37 2.85 -9.34
N SER A 117 20.32 1.90 -8.40
CA SER A 117 20.91 0.56 -8.57
C SER A 117 20.04 -0.35 -9.44
N LEU A 118 18.75 0.00 -9.59
CA LEU A 118 17.74 -0.75 -10.32
C LEU A 118 17.40 -0.02 -11.63
N GLY A 119 18.29 -0.11 -12.62
CA GLY A 119 18.19 0.60 -13.91
C GLY A 119 16.95 0.34 -14.79
N ARG A 120 15.91 -0.33 -14.28
CA ARG A 120 14.60 -0.54 -14.91
C ARG A 120 13.50 0.42 -14.44
N GLU A 121 13.61 1.06 -13.27
CA GLU A 121 12.49 1.88 -12.74
C GLU A 121 12.44 3.30 -13.31
N ALA A 122 13.57 3.82 -13.81
CA ALA A 122 13.63 5.15 -14.43
C ALA A 122 12.72 5.28 -15.67
N THR A 123 12.42 4.17 -16.36
CA THR A 123 11.48 4.16 -17.50
C THR A 123 10.02 4.24 -17.08
N ASP A 124 9.65 3.82 -15.86
CA ASP A 124 8.26 3.81 -15.41
C ASP A 124 7.78 5.18 -14.94
N ILE A 125 8.67 6.04 -14.42
CA ILE A 125 8.34 7.42 -14.02
C ILE A 125 7.81 8.24 -15.21
N THR A 126 8.27 7.94 -16.42
CA THR A 126 7.82 8.64 -17.64
C THR A 126 6.35 8.39 -18.00
N LYS A 127 5.74 7.31 -17.49
CA LYS A 127 4.32 6.97 -17.71
C LYS A 127 3.35 7.82 -16.88
N TYR A 128 3.85 8.44 -15.81
CA TYR A 128 3.05 9.22 -14.86
C TYR A 128 3.23 10.74 -15.03
N LEU A 129 4.08 11.17 -15.97
CA LEU A 129 4.14 12.56 -16.40
C LEU A 129 2.88 12.85 -17.23
N ASN A 130 1.86 13.43 -16.60
CA ASN A 130 0.69 13.93 -17.31
C ASN A 130 1.17 14.86 -18.45
N ILE A 131 0.69 14.65 -19.68
CA ILE A 131 1.12 15.39 -20.88
C ILE A 131 0.93 16.90 -20.68
N GLU A 132 -0.08 17.31 -19.92
CA GLU A 132 -0.33 18.72 -19.58
C GLU A 132 0.77 19.31 -18.68
N ASN A 133 1.25 18.55 -17.70
CA ASN A 133 2.36 18.96 -16.83
C ASN A 133 3.72 18.85 -17.53
N LEU A 134 3.85 17.96 -18.53
CA LEU A 134 5.08 17.72 -19.26
C LEU A 134 5.60 18.98 -19.97
N TYR A 135 4.72 19.80 -20.57
CA TYR A 135 5.14 21.06 -21.20
C TYR A 135 5.66 22.09 -20.19
N THR A 136 4.99 22.22 -19.04
CA THR A 136 5.41 23.10 -17.94
C THR A 136 6.74 22.66 -17.35
N VAL A 137 6.93 21.35 -17.18
CA VAL A 137 8.17 20.73 -16.71
C VAL A 137 9.30 20.96 -17.71
N LEU A 138 9.11 20.61 -18.99
CA LEU A 138 10.11 20.79 -20.04
C LEU A 138 10.47 22.26 -20.25
N SER A 139 9.50 23.17 -20.19
CA SER A 139 9.76 24.61 -20.30
C SER A 139 10.53 25.17 -19.10
N THR A 140 10.24 24.72 -17.88
CA THR A 140 10.97 25.10 -16.66
C THR A 140 12.43 24.61 -16.73
N PHE A 141 12.65 23.33 -17.02
CA PHE A 141 13.99 22.78 -17.16
C PHE A 141 14.75 23.37 -18.36
N GLY A 142 14.05 23.62 -19.47
CA GLY A 142 14.59 24.32 -20.64
C GLY A 142 15.01 25.76 -20.34
N ALA A 143 14.23 26.48 -19.53
CA ALA A 143 14.56 27.84 -19.09
C ALA A 143 15.80 27.85 -18.17
N ILE A 144 15.91 26.91 -17.22
CA ILE A 144 17.09 26.77 -16.36
C ILE A 144 18.35 26.53 -17.20
N LEU A 145 18.27 25.61 -18.17
CA LEU A 145 19.37 25.31 -19.08
C LEU A 145 19.76 26.54 -19.92
N LEU A 146 18.78 27.23 -20.50
CA LEU A 146 19.03 28.41 -21.33
C LEU A 146 19.64 29.56 -20.53
N ILE A 147 19.13 29.82 -19.32
CA ILE A 147 19.71 30.80 -18.40
C ILE A 147 21.16 30.42 -18.05
N GLY A 148 21.42 29.15 -17.77
CA GLY A 148 22.77 28.65 -17.51
C GLY A 148 23.73 28.85 -18.67
N ILE A 149 23.29 28.57 -19.91
CA ILE A 149 24.08 28.81 -21.13
C ILE A 149 24.34 30.30 -21.32
N VAL A 150 23.31 31.15 -21.23
CA VAL A 150 23.42 32.59 -21.40
C VAL A 150 24.39 33.18 -20.37
N LEU A 151 24.25 32.82 -19.08
CA LEU A 151 25.15 33.30 -18.03
C LEU A 151 26.57 32.79 -18.21
N THR A 152 26.77 31.54 -18.66
CA THR A 152 28.10 30.99 -18.97
C THR A 152 28.79 31.80 -20.08
N ILE A 153 28.05 32.21 -21.12
CA ILE A 153 28.58 33.04 -22.22
C ILE A 153 28.91 34.45 -21.72
N MET A 154 28.04 35.04 -20.91
CA MET A 154 28.16 36.42 -20.43
C MET A 154 29.27 36.61 -19.38
N VAL A 155 29.61 35.57 -18.63
CA VAL A 155 30.65 35.60 -17.62
C VAL A 155 32.03 35.77 -18.25
N ARG A 156 32.77 36.78 -17.79
CA ARG A 156 34.18 36.98 -18.18
C ARG A 156 35.10 36.06 -17.38
N ASN A 157 36.10 35.49 -18.04
CA ASN A 157 37.16 34.76 -17.34
C ASN A 157 37.99 35.74 -16.49
N GLU A 158 38.12 35.44 -15.20
CA GLU A 158 38.98 36.17 -14.29
C GLU A 158 40.34 35.47 -14.12
N LYS A 159 41.32 36.18 -13.54
CA LYS A 159 42.62 35.60 -13.19
C LYS A 159 42.45 34.48 -12.15
N TYR A 160 43.18 33.39 -12.37
CA TYR A 160 43.06 32.14 -11.61
C TYR A 160 43.64 32.28 -10.18
N ASN A 161 42.82 32.59 -9.17
CA ASN A 161 43.25 32.56 -7.76
C ASN A 161 43.16 31.12 -7.22
N VAL A 162 44.21 30.34 -7.48
CA VAL A 162 44.30 28.90 -7.13
C VAL A 162 44.06 28.66 -5.63
N PRO A 163 44.72 29.36 -4.68
CA PRO A 163 44.53 29.10 -3.24
C PRO A 163 43.10 29.29 -2.77
N LYS A 164 42.43 30.38 -3.18
CA LYS A 164 41.02 30.64 -2.83
C LYS A 164 40.10 29.55 -3.35
N ARG A 165 40.28 29.14 -4.61
CA ARG A 165 39.44 28.12 -5.25
C ARG A 165 39.61 26.74 -4.64
N LEU A 166 40.86 26.34 -4.37
CA LEU A 166 41.16 25.10 -3.66
C LEU A 166 40.59 25.12 -2.25
N GLY A 167 40.73 26.24 -1.52
CA GLY A 167 40.16 26.38 -0.18
C GLY A 167 38.64 26.16 -0.13
N ILE A 168 37.89 26.79 -1.05
CA ILE A 168 36.43 26.61 -1.14
C ILE A 168 36.06 25.17 -1.56
N THR A 169 36.81 24.57 -2.49
CA THR A 169 36.56 23.19 -2.93
C THR A 169 36.81 22.20 -1.80
N ILE A 170 37.92 22.34 -1.07
CA ILE A 170 38.25 21.50 0.10
C ILE A 170 37.19 21.69 1.19
N PHE A 171 36.78 22.93 1.48
CA PHE A 171 35.71 23.20 2.43
C PHE A 171 34.38 22.54 2.02
N SER A 172 34.07 22.53 0.71
CA SER A 172 32.88 21.87 0.16
C SER A 172 32.94 20.36 0.33
N ILE A 173 34.10 19.74 0.05
CA ILE A 173 34.33 18.30 0.27
C ILE A 173 34.17 17.95 1.76
N ILE A 174 34.80 18.72 2.65
CA ILE A 174 34.71 18.50 4.10
C ILE A 174 33.25 18.62 4.57
N THR A 175 32.52 19.61 4.07
CA THR A 175 31.09 19.80 4.40
C THR A 175 30.26 18.60 3.96
N LEU A 176 30.44 18.13 2.72
CA LEU A 176 29.74 16.93 2.23
C LEU A 176 30.06 15.69 3.05
N LEU A 177 31.35 15.43 3.31
CA LEU A 177 31.77 14.27 4.08
C LEU A 177 31.25 14.33 5.52
N ALA A 178 31.27 15.51 6.15
CA ALA A 178 30.78 15.71 7.51
C ALA A 178 29.28 15.43 7.62
N ILE A 179 28.47 15.90 6.65
CA ILE A 179 27.02 15.67 6.65
C ILE A 179 26.69 14.22 6.25
N ILE A 180 27.34 13.66 5.22
CA ILE A 180 27.04 12.30 4.74
C ILE A 180 27.47 11.23 5.75
N TYR A 181 28.67 11.33 6.32
CA TYR A 181 29.20 10.32 7.26
C TYR A 181 28.85 10.60 8.72
N ASP A 182 28.30 11.78 9.02
CA ASP A 182 28.01 12.26 10.38
C ASP A 182 29.22 12.16 11.32
N ARG A 183 30.43 12.37 10.78
CA ARG A 183 31.70 12.24 11.48
C ARG A 183 32.71 13.28 10.98
N PRO A 184 33.64 13.74 11.84
CA PRO A 184 33.85 13.32 13.24
C PRO A 184 32.82 13.90 14.22
N ILE A 185 32.05 14.91 13.81
CA ILE A 185 30.99 15.51 14.62
C ILE A 185 29.66 14.88 14.20
N PRO A 186 28.88 14.29 15.13
CA PRO A 186 27.54 13.80 14.84
C PRO A 186 26.58 14.99 14.72
N ILE A 187 26.54 15.60 13.53
CA ILE A 187 25.75 16.80 13.23
C ILE A 187 24.26 16.49 13.34
N THR A 188 23.83 15.34 12.83
CA THR A 188 22.41 14.94 12.84
C THR A 188 21.90 14.74 14.26
N GLU A 189 22.64 14.02 15.09
CA GLU A 189 22.34 13.84 16.52
C GLU A 189 22.28 15.18 17.28
N LYS A 190 23.29 16.05 17.09
CA LYS A 190 23.35 17.35 17.79
C LYS A 190 22.22 18.30 17.41
N LEU A 191 21.73 18.22 16.18
CA LEU A 191 20.63 19.06 15.71
C LEU A 191 19.25 18.48 16.05
N GLY A 192 19.19 17.22 16.51
CA GLY A 192 17.96 16.47 16.73
C GLY A 192 17.28 16.08 15.41
N ILE A 193 18.07 15.86 14.36
CA ILE A 193 17.57 15.44 13.05
C ILE A 193 17.49 13.92 13.07
N GLU A 194 16.26 13.43 13.05
CA GLU A 194 15.99 12.00 13.08
C GLU A 194 15.80 11.45 11.67
N THR A 195 16.35 10.27 11.46
CA THR A 195 16.00 9.46 10.30
C THR A 195 14.66 8.81 10.61
N ILE A 196 13.57 9.33 10.04
CA ILE A 196 12.24 8.72 10.16
C ILE A 196 12.22 7.47 9.32
N THR A 197 11.91 6.36 9.96
CA THR A 197 12.16 5.03 9.41
C THR A 197 10.92 4.32 8.98
N TRP A 198 9.77 4.86 9.39
CA TRP A 198 8.49 4.22 9.29
C TRP A 198 7.59 4.80 8.20
N ASP A 199 7.83 6.05 7.82
CA ASP A 199 7.07 6.78 6.82
C ASP A 199 8.05 7.58 5.96
N GLN A 200 8.28 7.12 4.74
CA GLN A 200 9.22 7.72 3.79
C GLN A 200 8.72 9.06 3.24
N LYS A 201 7.41 9.24 3.14
CA LYS A 201 6.79 10.53 2.82
C LYS A 201 7.01 11.52 3.95
N MET A 202 6.78 11.13 5.20
CA MET A 202 7.08 11.98 6.37
C MET A 202 8.58 12.25 6.50
N HIS A 203 9.43 11.24 6.29
CA HIS A 203 10.89 11.38 6.28
C HIS A 203 11.35 12.49 5.34
N SER A 204 10.97 12.39 4.07
CA SER A 204 11.35 13.37 3.04
C SER A 204 10.65 14.73 3.23
N ASN A 205 9.40 14.76 3.68
CA ASN A 205 8.70 16.01 3.99
C ASN A 205 9.34 16.78 5.14
N GLN A 206 9.82 16.09 6.17
CA GLN A 206 10.50 16.71 7.32
C GLN A 206 11.95 17.05 7.02
N ASN A 207 12.72 16.10 6.51
CA ASN A 207 14.15 16.27 6.30
C ASN A 207 14.50 17.02 5.01
N GLY A 208 13.58 17.18 4.06
CA GLY A 208 13.87 17.71 2.72
C GLY A 208 14.46 16.64 1.80
N TYR A 209 14.40 16.87 0.49
CA TYR A 209 14.65 15.80 -0.48
C TYR A 209 16.14 15.40 -0.57
N VAL A 210 17.08 16.36 -0.45
CA VAL A 210 18.53 16.08 -0.57
C VAL A 210 19.07 15.49 0.72
N LEU A 211 18.71 16.08 1.86
CA LEU A 211 19.14 15.55 3.16
C LEU A 211 18.51 14.19 3.42
N GLY A 212 17.22 13.99 3.13
CA GLY A 212 16.57 12.68 3.23
C GLY A 212 17.30 11.64 2.38
N PHE A 213 17.55 11.95 1.10
CA PHE A 213 18.33 11.07 0.22
C PHE A 213 19.73 10.75 0.77
N ALA A 214 20.43 11.74 1.36
CA ALA A 214 21.75 11.53 1.95
C ALA A 214 21.72 10.66 3.21
N LEU A 215 20.67 10.78 4.03
CA LEU A 215 20.43 9.91 5.18
C LEU A 215 20.14 8.48 4.73
N ASP A 216 19.29 8.32 3.71
CA ASP A 216 18.95 7.02 3.14
C ASP A 216 20.16 6.35 2.47
N ALA A 217 21.07 7.14 1.87
CA ALA A 217 22.25 6.60 1.18
C ALA A 217 23.22 5.89 2.15
N ARG A 218 23.18 6.23 3.44
CA ARG A 218 23.94 5.52 4.48
C ARG A 218 23.54 4.05 4.56
N TRP A 219 22.31 3.69 4.16
CA TRP A 219 21.78 2.33 4.21
C TRP A 219 22.32 1.40 3.12
N LEU A 220 22.95 1.95 2.07
CA LEU A 220 23.61 1.14 1.04
C LEU A 220 24.90 0.45 1.55
N ASN A 221 25.50 0.96 2.63
CA ASN A 221 26.76 0.43 3.15
C ASN A 221 26.55 -0.50 4.35
N ILE A 222 26.16 -1.74 4.09
CA ILE A 222 26.01 -2.77 5.12
C ILE A 222 27.37 -3.40 5.41
N LYS A 223 27.90 -3.15 6.61
CA LYS A 223 29.19 -3.68 7.02
C LYS A 223 29.09 -5.19 7.24
N GLU A 224 29.95 -5.94 6.54
CA GLU A 224 30.14 -7.38 6.79
C GLU A 224 30.52 -7.63 8.28
N PRO A 225 29.82 -8.53 8.99
CA PRO A 225 30.17 -8.90 10.36
C PRO A 225 31.58 -9.50 10.42
N SER A 226 32.31 -9.18 11.49
CA SER A 226 33.62 -9.80 11.75
C SER A 226 33.50 -11.32 11.78
N HIS A 227 34.43 -12.00 11.11
CA HIS A 227 34.49 -13.46 11.00
C HIS A 227 33.36 -14.13 10.19
N TYR A 228 32.67 -13.39 9.32
CA TYR A 228 31.79 -14.00 8.34
C TYR A 228 32.57 -14.97 7.43
N SER A 229 32.15 -16.23 7.43
CA SER A 229 32.75 -17.30 6.61
C SER A 229 31.83 -18.51 6.60
N LYS A 230 31.93 -19.34 5.55
CA LYS A 230 31.20 -20.61 5.45
C LYS A 230 31.34 -21.47 6.71
N ASN A 231 32.56 -21.65 7.20
CA ASN A 231 32.85 -22.49 8.35
C ASN A 231 32.15 -22.00 9.63
N ASN A 232 32.09 -20.68 9.86
CA ASN A 232 31.43 -20.13 11.05
C ASN A 232 29.91 -20.23 10.96
N VAL A 233 29.31 -19.97 9.79
CA VAL A 233 27.87 -20.16 9.56
C VAL A 233 27.48 -21.64 9.75
N GLU A 234 28.22 -22.56 9.11
CA GLU A 234 27.96 -24.00 9.25
C GLU A 234 28.17 -24.49 10.68
N LYS A 235 29.17 -23.99 11.40
CA LYS A 235 29.39 -24.33 12.82
C LYS A 235 28.21 -23.95 13.72
N ILE A 236 27.49 -22.86 13.40
CA ILE A 236 26.28 -22.48 14.13
C ILE A 236 25.15 -23.45 13.77
N LEU A 237 24.89 -23.64 12.46
CA LEU A 237 23.73 -24.39 11.97
C LEU A 237 23.83 -25.91 12.13
N ASN A 238 25.03 -26.50 12.12
CA ASN A 238 25.22 -27.95 12.28
C ASN A 238 24.84 -28.45 13.69
N LYS A 239 24.60 -27.56 14.66
CA LYS A 239 24.02 -27.93 15.95
C LYS A 239 22.54 -28.29 15.88
N TYR A 240 21.87 -27.86 14.82
CA TYR A 240 20.43 -27.95 14.65
C TYR A 240 20.11 -28.80 13.41
N GLU A 241 20.68 -30.00 13.31
CA GLU A 241 20.43 -30.88 12.16
C GLU A 241 18.92 -31.08 11.92
N ASN A 242 18.50 -30.96 10.66
CA ASN A 242 17.12 -31.15 10.24
C ASN A 242 16.66 -32.53 10.68
N LYS A 243 15.70 -32.60 11.62
CA LYS A 243 14.93 -33.82 11.84
C LYS A 243 14.09 -34.06 10.59
N THR A 244 14.65 -34.82 9.65
CA THR A 244 13.97 -35.21 8.43
C THR A 244 12.73 -36.04 8.79
N ASN A 245 11.56 -35.57 8.33
CA ASN A 245 10.35 -36.35 8.10
C ASN A 245 9.78 -37.14 9.29
N GLY A 246 9.69 -36.53 10.47
CA GLY A 246 8.60 -36.90 11.37
C GLY A 246 7.30 -36.40 10.73
N GLN A 247 6.48 -37.29 10.17
CA GLN A 247 5.12 -36.93 9.77
C GLN A 247 4.44 -36.31 11.00
N VAL A 248 4.21 -35.00 10.98
CA VAL A 248 3.37 -34.35 11.97
C VAL A 248 1.98 -34.93 11.76
N GLU A 249 1.53 -35.79 12.69
CA GLU A 249 0.30 -36.59 12.54
C GLU A 249 -0.93 -35.73 12.18
N LYS A 250 -0.98 -34.47 12.62
CA LYS A 250 -1.97 -33.47 12.19
C LYS A 250 -1.37 -32.06 12.11
N LYS A 251 -1.10 -31.61 10.88
CA LYS A 251 -0.69 -30.22 10.57
C LYS A 251 -1.88 -29.27 10.81
N PRO A 252 -1.74 -28.14 11.52
CA PRO A 252 -2.83 -27.16 11.66
C PRO A 252 -2.77 -26.06 10.60
N ASN A 253 -3.87 -25.35 10.39
CA ASN A 253 -3.85 -24.03 9.73
C ASN A 253 -3.16 -23.03 10.66
N ILE A 254 -2.30 -22.18 10.10
CA ILE A 254 -1.50 -21.19 10.83
C ILE A 254 -1.83 -19.82 10.29
N ILE A 255 -2.40 -18.96 11.13
CA ILE A 255 -2.81 -17.62 10.74
C ILE A 255 -2.05 -16.61 11.58
N PHE A 256 -1.38 -15.68 10.92
CA PHE A 256 -0.83 -14.47 11.51
C PHE A 256 -1.69 -13.30 11.04
N LEU A 257 -2.28 -12.57 11.98
CA LEU A 257 -3.02 -11.33 11.72
C LEU A 257 -2.31 -10.18 12.43
N GLN A 258 -1.57 -9.42 11.63
CA GLN A 258 -0.98 -8.16 12.03
C GLN A 258 -2.05 -7.07 11.91
N SER A 259 -2.55 -6.60 13.04
CA SER A 259 -3.62 -5.61 13.11
C SER A 259 -3.02 -4.21 13.22
N GLU A 260 -3.32 -3.37 12.24
CA GLU A 260 -2.75 -2.03 12.10
C GLU A 260 -3.02 -1.17 13.33
N ALA A 261 -1.95 -0.63 13.92
CA ALA A 261 -1.97 0.25 15.08
C ALA A 261 -2.84 -0.26 16.25
N PHE A 262 -3.01 -1.58 16.39
CA PHE A 262 -3.79 -2.18 17.47
C PHE A 262 -3.01 -2.11 18.78
N TRP A 263 -3.47 -1.26 19.69
CA TRP A 263 -2.85 -1.05 20.99
C TRP A 263 -3.93 -0.91 22.06
N ASP A 264 -3.60 -1.25 23.31
CA ASP A 264 -4.54 -1.12 24.44
C ASP A 264 -4.44 0.28 25.07
N PRO A 265 -5.35 1.21 24.75
CA PRO A 265 -5.32 2.56 25.30
C PRO A 265 -5.65 2.61 26.80
N THR A 266 -6.21 1.53 27.36
CA THR A 266 -6.53 1.46 28.78
C THR A 266 -5.29 1.37 29.67
N LEU A 267 -4.11 1.09 29.08
CA LEU A 267 -2.81 1.22 29.73
C LEU A 267 -2.48 2.65 30.17
N MET A 268 -3.18 3.67 29.64
CA MET A 268 -3.10 5.05 30.13
C MET A 268 -3.94 5.29 31.39
N GLY A 269 -4.93 4.42 31.65
CA GLY A 269 -5.91 4.55 32.74
C GLY A 269 -7.30 4.14 32.24
N LYS A 270 -7.87 3.07 32.79
CA LYS A 270 -9.20 2.55 32.41
C LYS A 270 -10.31 3.55 32.72
N GLU A 271 -10.14 4.30 33.80
CA GLU A 271 -11.04 5.35 34.28
C GLU A 271 -11.19 6.53 33.30
N TYR A 272 -10.25 6.70 32.36
CA TYR A 272 -10.30 7.77 31.37
C TYR A 272 -11.23 7.46 30.20
N PHE A 273 -11.81 6.27 30.11
CA PHE A 273 -12.72 5.89 29.04
C PHE A 273 -14.11 5.58 29.60
N SER A 274 -15.13 6.11 28.94
CA SER A 274 -16.55 5.85 29.30
C SER A 274 -16.95 4.37 29.21
N LYS A 275 -16.26 3.58 28.37
CA LYS A 275 -16.39 2.12 28.23
C LYS A 275 -15.07 1.53 27.74
N ASP A 276 -14.88 0.25 27.98
CA ASP A 276 -13.72 -0.50 27.47
C ASP A 276 -13.71 -0.47 25.92
N PRO A 277 -12.61 0.01 25.28
CA PRO A 277 -12.51 0.04 23.82
C PRO A 277 -12.34 -1.33 23.17
N ILE A 278 -11.76 -2.31 23.88
CA ILE A 278 -11.41 -3.64 23.34
C ILE A 278 -11.86 -4.80 24.26
N PRO A 279 -13.15 -4.85 24.64
CA PRO A 279 -13.65 -5.78 25.64
C PRO A 279 -13.50 -7.25 25.23
N TYR A 280 -13.61 -7.57 23.93
CA TYR A 280 -13.46 -8.94 23.46
C TYR A 280 -12.01 -9.41 23.56
N PHE A 281 -11.05 -8.58 23.14
CA PHE A 281 -9.62 -8.84 23.32
C PHE A 281 -9.28 -9.09 24.79
N HIS A 282 -9.73 -8.22 25.71
CA HIS A 282 -9.55 -8.43 27.15
C HIS A 282 -10.19 -9.73 27.66
N SER A 283 -11.31 -10.16 27.08
CA SER A 283 -11.92 -11.45 27.40
C SER A 283 -11.05 -12.62 26.91
N LEU A 284 -10.48 -12.52 25.71
CA LEU A 284 -9.59 -13.53 25.13
C LEU A 284 -8.31 -13.69 25.93
N GLN A 285 -7.75 -12.63 26.52
CA GLN A 285 -6.56 -12.75 27.37
C GLN A 285 -6.76 -13.72 28.55
N LYS A 286 -8.01 -13.93 28.99
CA LYS A 286 -8.33 -14.89 30.06
C LYS A 286 -8.26 -16.33 29.56
N THR A 287 -8.72 -16.59 28.34
CA THR A 287 -8.92 -17.95 27.79
C THR A 287 -7.87 -18.41 26.79
N ALA A 288 -7.21 -17.48 26.09
CA ALA A 288 -6.15 -17.70 25.12
C ALA A 288 -4.79 -17.30 25.71
N THR A 289 -3.71 -17.70 25.05
CA THR A 289 -2.35 -17.33 25.46
C THR A 289 -2.13 -15.85 25.17
N SER A 290 -1.87 -15.04 26.18
CA SER A 290 -1.62 -13.61 25.98
C SER A 290 -0.13 -13.32 25.92
N GLY A 291 0.26 -12.20 25.33
CA GLY A 291 1.63 -11.75 25.39
C GLY A 291 1.80 -10.28 25.05
N THR A 292 3.02 -9.82 25.23
CA THR A 292 3.49 -8.52 24.77
C THR A 292 4.52 -8.75 23.67
N MET A 293 4.23 -8.27 22.47
CA MET A 293 5.22 -8.20 21.41
C MET A 293 5.97 -6.87 21.53
N ILE A 294 7.30 -6.93 21.42
CA ILE A 294 8.15 -5.75 21.27
C ILE A 294 8.29 -5.48 19.78
N SER A 295 7.57 -4.46 19.29
CA SER A 295 7.63 -4.01 17.92
C SER A 295 9.00 -3.42 17.60
N PRO A 296 9.55 -3.61 16.40
CA PRO A 296 10.75 -2.90 15.97
C PRO A 296 10.53 -1.40 15.71
N VAL A 297 9.28 -0.96 15.60
CA VAL A 297 8.88 0.39 15.19
C VAL A 297 7.78 0.96 16.10
N TYR A 298 7.55 2.26 16.04
CA TYR A 298 6.39 2.91 16.66
C TYR A 298 5.92 4.07 15.79
N GLY A 299 4.61 4.35 15.75
CA GLY A 299 4.03 5.45 14.98
C GLY A 299 4.03 5.25 13.45
N GLY A 300 4.44 4.08 12.96
CA GLY A 300 4.41 3.68 11.55
C GLY A 300 5.38 2.52 11.29
N GLY A 301 5.56 2.16 10.01
CA GLY A 301 6.63 1.26 9.58
C GLY A 301 6.23 -0.21 9.69
N THR A 302 4.92 -0.47 9.61
CA THR A 302 4.21 -1.75 9.56
C THR A 302 5.02 -2.86 8.88
N VAL A 303 5.65 -2.55 7.74
CA VAL A 303 6.44 -3.52 6.94
C VAL A 303 7.71 -4.03 7.63
N ASN A 304 8.27 -3.32 8.59
CA ASN A 304 9.40 -3.80 9.37
C ASN A 304 8.97 -4.84 10.39
N THR A 305 7.85 -4.63 11.08
CA THR A 305 7.23 -5.66 11.94
C THR A 305 6.85 -6.88 11.10
N GLU A 306 6.31 -6.64 9.92
CA GLU A 306 5.93 -7.68 8.97
C GLU A 306 7.13 -8.51 8.49
N PHE A 307 8.20 -7.83 8.08
CA PHE A 307 9.46 -8.46 7.74
C PHE A 307 9.98 -9.35 8.87
N GLU A 308 9.98 -8.83 10.10
CA GLU A 308 10.45 -9.61 11.26
C GLU A 308 9.57 -10.84 11.51
N ALA A 309 8.25 -10.68 11.50
CA ALA A 309 7.30 -11.75 11.80
C ALA A 309 7.12 -12.78 10.66
N ILE A 310 7.51 -12.47 9.42
CA ILE A 310 7.51 -13.45 8.31
C ILE A 310 8.86 -14.19 8.23
N THR A 311 9.97 -13.50 8.47
CA THR A 311 11.31 -14.06 8.21
C THR A 311 11.98 -14.60 9.47
N GLY A 312 11.70 -14.02 10.63
CA GLY A 312 12.49 -14.22 11.85
C GLY A 312 13.82 -13.46 11.84
N LEU A 313 14.07 -12.56 10.88
CA LEU A 313 15.19 -11.62 10.85
C LEU A 313 14.81 -10.35 11.61
N SER A 314 15.78 -9.56 12.08
CA SER A 314 15.50 -8.35 12.86
C SER A 314 16.01 -7.09 12.19
N THR A 315 15.14 -6.09 12.12
CA THR A 315 15.45 -4.75 11.64
C THR A 315 16.32 -3.96 12.63
N GLN A 316 16.34 -4.36 13.90
CA GLN A 316 17.27 -3.81 14.91
C GLN A 316 18.74 -4.14 14.64
N LEU A 317 19.00 -5.12 13.76
CA LEU A 317 20.35 -5.49 13.31
C LEU A 317 20.72 -4.87 11.95
N LEU A 318 19.80 -4.15 11.33
CA LEU A 318 20.01 -3.39 10.12
C LEU A 318 20.41 -1.94 10.46
N PRO A 319 20.93 -1.16 9.50
CA PRO A 319 21.14 0.27 9.69
C PRO A 319 19.89 0.93 10.27
N SER A 320 20.08 1.82 11.25
CA SER A 320 18.96 2.52 11.88
C SER A 320 18.13 3.18 10.81
N GLY A 321 16.90 2.70 10.73
CA GLY A 321 15.88 3.24 9.88
C GLY A 321 15.60 2.60 8.55
N ALA A 322 16.22 1.46 8.31
CA ALA A 322 15.89 0.67 7.15
C ALA A 322 14.40 0.32 7.04
N ILE A 323 13.88 0.37 5.82
CA ILE A 323 12.62 -0.25 5.42
C ILE A 323 12.99 -1.56 4.71
N ALA A 324 12.92 -2.68 5.43
CA ALA A 324 13.53 -3.93 4.98
C ALA A 324 12.98 -4.43 3.63
N PHE A 325 11.67 -4.32 3.42
CA PHE A 325 11.00 -4.73 2.18
C PHE A 325 11.50 -3.95 0.97
N ALA A 326 11.51 -2.62 1.05
CA ALA A 326 11.88 -1.77 -0.06
C ALA A 326 13.36 -1.86 -0.40
N GLN A 327 14.23 -2.12 0.59
CA GLN A 327 15.68 -1.94 0.46
C GLN A 327 16.48 -3.24 0.40
N TYR A 328 15.98 -4.32 1.00
CA TYR A 328 16.76 -5.54 1.20
C TYR A 328 16.10 -6.81 0.66
N VAL A 329 14.84 -6.73 0.20
CA VAL A 329 14.14 -7.86 -0.43
C VAL A 329 13.92 -7.57 -1.92
N HIS A 330 14.88 -8.03 -2.72
CA HIS A 330 14.89 -7.90 -4.20
C HIS A 330 15.22 -9.23 -4.91
N GLN A 331 15.35 -10.29 -4.13
CA GLN A 331 15.67 -11.64 -4.56
C GLN A 331 15.10 -12.61 -3.51
N PRO A 332 14.99 -13.91 -3.82
CA PRO A 332 14.52 -14.89 -2.86
C PRO A 332 15.26 -14.80 -1.51
N VAL A 333 14.48 -14.60 -0.44
CA VAL A 333 14.91 -14.51 0.96
C VAL A 333 14.23 -15.61 1.75
N TYR A 334 14.97 -16.21 2.68
CA TYR A 334 14.46 -17.29 3.52
C TYR A 334 13.41 -16.79 4.51
N SER A 335 12.34 -17.56 4.65
CA SER A 335 11.16 -17.15 5.40
C SER A 335 10.30 -18.34 5.85
N VAL A 336 9.31 -18.09 6.70
CA VAL A 336 8.32 -19.11 7.10
C VAL A 336 7.59 -19.69 5.88
N PRO A 337 7.08 -18.90 4.90
CA PRO A 337 6.50 -19.45 3.68
C PRO A 337 7.41 -20.43 2.94
N THR A 338 8.71 -20.11 2.78
CA THR A 338 9.65 -21.00 2.09
C THR A 338 9.77 -22.36 2.79
N VAL A 339 9.74 -22.39 4.13
CA VAL A 339 9.80 -23.62 4.93
C VAL A 339 8.49 -24.40 4.87
N LEU A 340 7.35 -23.72 5.05
CA LEU A 340 6.05 -24.39 5.11
C LEU A 340 5.61 -24.95 3.75
N ASN A 341 5.97 -24.30 2.64
CA ASN A 341 5.73 -24.85 1.30
C ASN A 341 6.36 -26.23 1.11
N GLN A 342 7.55 -26.46 1.68
CA GLN A 342 8.24 -27.75 1.56
C GLN A 342 7.47 -28.93 2.16
N ILE A 343 6.63 -28.63 3.13
CA ILE A 343 5.80 -29.61 3.82
C ILE A 343 4.33 -29.49 3.38
N GLY A 344 4.06 -28.91 2.22
CA GLY A 344 2.76 -28.96 1.55
C GLY A 344 1.72 -27.97 2.07
N TYR A 345 2.14 -26.90 2.75
CA TYR A 345 1.23 -25.79 3.05
C TYR A 345 0.96 -24.95 1.80
N LYS A 346 -0.26 -24.40 1.71
CA LYS A 346 -0.54 -23.25 0.85
C LYS A 346 -0.25 -21.98 1.64
N THR A 347 0.68 -21.17 1.16
CA THR A 347 1.10 -19.92 1.83
C THR A 347 0.47 -18.72 1.13
N THR A 348 -0.35 -17.96 1.86
CA THR A 348 -1.12 -16.82 1.32
C THR A 348 -0.84 -15.56 2.12
N GLY A 349 -0.43 -14.51 1.41
CA GLY A 349 -0.38 -13.16 1.92
C GLY A 349 -1.67 -12.41 1.66
N ILE A 350 -2.17 -11.64 2.63
CA ILE A 350 -3.37 -10.82 2.47
C ILE A 350 -3.10 -9.42 3.00
N HIS A 351 -3.42 -8.40 2.22
CA HIS A 351 -3.38 -7.02 2.66
C HIS A 351 -4.62 -6.27 2.18
N THR A 352 -5.25 -5.51 3.06
CA THR A 352 -6.45 -4.71 2.77
C THR A 352 -6.16 -3.37 2.09
N TYR A 353 -5.01 -3.25 1.44
CA TYR A 353 -4.59 -2.07 0.66
C TYR A 353 -3.95 -2.48 -0.66
N ASN A 354 -3.53 -1.47 -1.43
CA ASN A 354 -2.84 -1.64 -2.70
C ASN A 354 -1.70 -2.67 -2.64
N SER A 355 -1.72 -3.62 -3.56
CA SER A 355 -0.72 -4.69 -3.66
C SER A 355 0.71 -4.19 -3.89
N TRP A 356 0.87 -3.05 -4.57
CA TRP A 356 2.18 -2.44 -4.84
C TRP A 356 2.75 -1.68 -3.64
N PHE A 357 1.95 -1.36 -2.61
CA PHE A 357 2.39 -0.55 -1.49
C PHE A 357 3.54 -1.25 -0.74
N TYR A 358 4.64 -0.52 -0.52
CA TYR A 358 5.93 -1.05 -0.04
C TYR A 358 6.49 -2.24 -0.86
N ARG A 359 6.18 -2.31 -2.16
CA ARG A 359 6.60 -3.39 -3.07
C ARG A 359 6.11 -4.78 -2.67
N ARG A 360 5.01 -4.91 -1.91
CA ARG A 360 4.50 -6.23 -1.45
C ARG A 360 4.25 -7.20 -2.60
N ASN A 361 3.78 -6.72 -3.74
CA ASN A 361 3.59 -7.50 -4.97
C ASN A 361 4.85 -8.25 -5.44
N GLU A 362 6.05 -7.73 -5.17
CA GLU A 362 7.33 -8.38 -5.49
C GLU A 362 7.92 -9.08 -4.27
N VAL A 363 7.82 -8.44 -3.10
CA VAL A 363 8.38 -8.95 -1.85
C VAL A 363 7.72 -10.26 -1.42
N TYR A 364 6.40 -10.39 -1.52
CA TYR A 364 5.73 -11.66 -1.14
C TYR A 364 6.16 -12.82 -2.04
N LYS A 365 6.44 -12.55 -3.32
CA LYS A 365 7.02 -13.53 -4.23
C LYS A 365 8.43 -13.93 -3.81
N ASP A 366 9.28 -12.95 -3.47
CA ASP A 366 10.66 -13.18 -3.02
C ASP A 366 10.73 -13.80 -1.61
N LEU A 367 9.71 -13.63 -0.79
CA LEU A 367 9.53 -14.33 0.49
C LEU A 367 8.92 -15.72 0.31
N GLY A 368 8.62 -16.16 -0.91
CA GLY A 368 8.18 -17.52 -1.21
C GLY A 368 6.71 -17.80 -0.86
N PHE A 369 5.84 -16.81 -0.75
CA PHE A 369 4.40 -17.07 -0.68
C PHE A 369 3.91 -17.73 -1.98
N ASN A 370 2.89 -18.59 -1.93
CA ASN A 370 2.19 -19.06 -3.12
C ASN A 370 1.29 -17.97 -3.68
N ASN A 371 0.51 -17.32 -2.81
CA ASN A 371 -0.51 -16.36 -3.20
C ASN A 371 -0.30 -15.01 -2.51
N PHE A 372 -0.67 -13.92 -3.20
CA PHE A 372 -0.82 -12.60 -2.58
C PHE A 372 -2.12 -11.92 -2.99
N ILE A 373 -2.88 -11.47 -2.00
CA ILE A 373 -4.21 -10.89 -2.13
C ILE A 373 -4.15 -9.45 -1.59
N GLY A 374 -4.04 -8.48 -2.50
CA GLY A 374 -4.22 -7.06 -2.18
C GLY A 374 -5.68 -6.63 -2.27
N GLN A 375 -5.95 -5.33 -2.05
CA GLN A 375 -7.30 -4.76 -2.15
C GLN A 375 -7.95 -4.97 -3.51
N GLU A 376 -7.16 -5.16 -4.56
CA GLU A 376 -7.62 -5.39 -5.93
C GLU A 376 -8.52 -6.62 -6.05
N PHE A 377 -8.47 -7.51 -5.06
CA PHE A 377 -9.23 -8.76 -5.00
C PHE A 377 -10.37 -8.73 -3.98
N PHE A 378 -10.72 -7.56 -3.44
CA PHE A 378 -11.90 -7.34 -2.63
C PHE A 378 -12.98 -6.69 -3.49
N LEU A 379 -14.12 -7.38 -3.66
CA LEU A 379 -15.22 -6.89 -4.46
C LEU A 379 -16.13 -5.99 -3.60
N ASN A 380 -16.23 -4.71 -3.97
CA ASN A 380 -17.08 -3.72 -3.30
C ASN A 380 -17.00 -3.74 -1.75
N PRO A 381 -15.79 -3.74 -1.17
CA PRO A 381 -15.64 -3.88 0.28
C PRO A 381 -16.21 -2.67 1.03
N GLU A 382 -16.64 -2.89 2.26
CA GLU A 382 -16.93 -1.80 3.19
C GLU A 382 -15.65 -1.07 3.60
N HIS A 383 -15.76 0.25 3.76
CA HIS A 383 -14.63 1.11 4.15
C HIS A 383 -14.93 1.92 5.40
N ARG A 384 -13.91 2.08 6.24
CA ARG A 384 -13.82 3.11 7.27
C ARG A 384 -12.85 4.17 6.76
N ARG A 385 -13.37 5.35 6.42
CA ARG A 385 -12.61 6.37 5.68
C ARG A 385 -12.16 5.78 4.34
N GLU A 386 -10.87 5.80 4.04
CA GLU A 386 -10.29 5.23 2.81
C GLU A 386 -9.82 3.78 2.96
N PHE A 387 -9.91 3.19 4.16
CA PHE A 387 -9.38 1.85 4.44
C PHE A 387 -10.50 0.81 4.49
N ILE A 388 -10.27 -0.35 3.87
CA ILE A 388 -11.15 -1.52 3.98
C ILE A 388 -11.23 -1.95 5.46
N VAL A 389 -12.45 -2.23 5.93
CA VAL A 389 -12.69 -2.63 7.34
C VAL A 389 -12.18 -4.05 7.65
N ASP A 390 -11.78 -4.30 8.89
CA ASP A 390 -11.19 -5.57 9.33
C ASP A 390 -12.21 -6.73 9.32
N ASN A 391 -13.52 -6.44 9.26
CA ASN A 391 -14.56 -7.45 9.00
C ASN A 391 -14.37 -8.12 7.64
N GLU A 392 -14.02 -7.35 6.59
CA GLU A 392 -13.75 -7.88 5.25
C GLU A 392 -12.51 -8.77 5.26
N LEU A 393 -11.47 -8.37 5.99
CA LEU A 393 -10.27 -9.19 6.17
C LEU A 393 -10.58 -10.50 6.90
N SER A 394 -11.39 -10.43 7.97
CA SER A 394 -11.81 -11.60 8.74
C SER A 394 -12.62 -12.59 7.89
N ASN A 395 -13.52 -12.07 7.05
CA ASN A 395 -14.24 -12.87 6.07
C ASN A 395 -13.31 -13.49 5.04
N ARG A 396 -12.33 -12.72 4.54
CA ARG A 396 -11.38 -13.18 3.52
C ARG A 396 -10.48 -14.29 4.06
N ILE A 397 -9.93 -14.17 5.27
CA ILE A 397 -9.14 -15.22 5.92
C ILE A 397 -9.94 -16.53 6.01
N ALA A 398 -11.19 -16.46 6.48
CA ALA A 398 -12.05 -17.65 6.56
C ALA A 398 -12.42 -18.23 5.18
N LYS A 399 -12.56 -17.38 4.14
CA LYS A 399 -12.79 -17.82 2.76
C LYS A 399 -11.58 -18.60 2.24
N GLU A 400 -10.36 -18.11 2.44
CA GLU A 400 -9.14 -18.77 1.95
C GLU A 400 -8.97 -20.19 2.52
N ILE A 401 -9.21 -20.37 3.82
CA ILE A 401 -9.12 -21.69 4.46
C ILE A 401 -10.15 -22.65 3.86
N LYS A 402 -11.37 -22.17 3.60
CA LYS A 402 -12.44 -23.00 3.00
C LYS A 402 -12.19 -23.35 1.53
N LEU A 403 -11.44 -22.53 0.80
CA LEU A 403 -11.09 -22.77 -0.60
C LEU A 403 -9.91 -23.75 -0.76
N SER A 404 -9.13 -23.97 0.29
CA SER A 404 -7.94 -24.81 0.24
C SER A 404 -8.26 -26.28 0.45
N ASN A 405 -7.59 -27.15 -0.28
CA ASN A 405 -7.58 -28.60 -0.03
C ASN A 405 -6.35 -29.03 0.81
N SER A 406 -5.45 -28.10 1.13
CA SER A 406 -4.26 -28.31 1.94
C SER A 406 -4.31 -27.43 3.20
N ARG A 407 -3.34 -27.59 4.11
CA ARG A 407 -3.24 -26.70 5.27
C ARG A 407 -2.73 -25.33 4.85
N ASP A 408 -3.34 -24.30 5.42
CA ASP A 408 -3.01 -22.92 5.09
C ASP A 408 -2.03 -22.29 6.08
N TYR A 409 -1.09 -21.54 5.53
CA TYR A 409 -0.37 -20.49 6.24
C TYR A 409 -0.84 -19.16 5.68
N ILE A 410 -1.57 -18.39 6.49
CA ILE A 410 -2.08 -17.08 6.10
C ILE A 410 -1.34 -16.03 6.90
N TYR A 411 -0.72 -15.08 6.21
CA TYR A 411 -0.20 -13.87 6.82
C TYR A 411 -1.03 -12.69 6.33
N ALA A 412 -1.80 -12.09 7.23
CA ALA A 412 -2.77 -11.04 6.95
C ALA A 412 -2.36 -9.72 7.64
N VAL A 413 -2.48 -8.61 6.91
CA VAL A 413 -2.17 -7.26 7.39
C VAL A 413 -3.36 -6.35 7.15
N SER A 414 -3.90 -5.79 8.24
CA SER A 414 -5.07 -4.91 8.18
C SER A 414 -4.70 -3.44 7.96
N MET A 415 -5.70 -2.56 7.82
CA MET A 415 -5.50 -1.11 7.62
C MET A 415 -6.56 -0.24 8.32
N GLU A 416 -7.67 -0.79 8.82
CA GLU A 416 -8.84 0.00 9.23
C GLU A 416 -8.48 1.10 10.24
N ASN A 417 -7.59 0.78 11.18
CA ASN A 417 -7.18 1.65 12.27
C ASN A 417 -5.92 2.50 11.98
N HIS A 418 -5.50 2.56 10.71
CA HIS A 418 -4.40 3.41 10.27
C HIS A 418 -4.73 4.91 10.51
N GLY A 419 -3.70 5.70 10.81
CA GLY A 419 -3.80 7.16 10.98
C GLY A 419 -3.83 7.92 9.62
N PRO A 420 -4.01 9.24 9.62
CA PRO A 420 -4.32 10.09 10.78
C PRO A 420 -5.75 9.86 11.30
N TYR A 421 -6.04 10.36 12.50
CA TYR A 421 -7.37 10.31 13.11
C TYR A 421 -8.01 11.70 13.02
N PRO A 422 -8.63 12.04 11.87
CA PRO A 422 -9.11 13.39 11.61
C PRO A 422 -10.19 13.80 12.60
N LEU A 423 -10.35 15.12 12.77
CA LEU A 423 -11.38 15.77 13.56
C LEU A 423 -12.77 15.63 12.90
N ASP A 424 -13.22 14.41 12.67
CA ASP A 424 -14.54 14.16 12.09
C ASP A 424 -15.62 14.04 13.17
N LYS A 425 -16.89 14.15 12.76
CA LYS A 425 -18.05 14.06 13.65
C LYS A 425 -18.05 12.73 14.39
N ILE A 426 -17.56 12.76 15.62
CA ILE A 426 -17.66 11.69 16.59
C ILE A 426 -19.13 11.28 16.70
N ASN A 427 -19.43 10.03 16.38
CA ASN A 427 -20.79 9.47 16.48
C ASN A 427 -21.32 9.65 17.93
N GLU A 428 -22.62 9.86 18.09
CA GLU A 428 -23.27 10.00 19.41
C GLU A 428 -22.98 8.80 20.34
N ASN A 429 -22.72 7.61 19.77
CA ASN A 429 -22.38 6.39 20.52
C ASN A 429 -20.87 6.14 20.76
N ALA A 430 -20.02 7.13 20.47
CA ALA A 430 -18.57 6.97 20.57
C ALA A 430 -18.07 6.80 22.01
N ILE A 431 -16.90 6.17 22.14
CA ILE A 431 -16.18 6.09 23.41
C ILE A 431 -15.70 7.48 23.79
N LYS A 432 -16.23 8.00 24.90
CA LYS A 432 -15.80 9.29 25.47
C LYS A 432 -14.56 9.19 26.33
N VAL A 433 -13.70 10.20 26.21
CA VAL A 433 -12.51 10.38 27.04
C VAL A 433 -12.82 11.37 28.17
N ASN A 434 -12.64 10.89 29.41
CA ASN A 434 -13.01 11.58 30.65
C ASN A 434 -11.84 12.33 31.32
N LYS A 435 -10.69 12.43 30.64
CA LYS A 435 -9.54 13.23 31.09
C LYS A 435 -9.57 14.62 30.44
N GLU A 436 -9.11 15.63 31.17
CA GLU A 436 -8.88 16.96 30.62
C GLU A 436 -7.70 16.90 29.64
N LEU A 437 -7.98 17.14 28.36
CA LEU A 437 -7.04 17.16 27.24
C LEU A 437 -7.34 18.38 26.36
N SER A 438 -6.41 18.76 25.50
CA SER A 438 -6.72 19.66 24.40
C SER A 438 -7.83 19.05 23.52
N LYS A 439 -8.61 19.91 22.86
CA LYS A 439 -9.70 19.46 21.99
C LYS A 439 -9.20 18.49 20.92
N GLU A 440 -8.08 18.82 20.30
CA GLU A 440 -7.45 18.00 19.26
C GLU A 440 -7.02 16.62 19.77
N SER A 441 -6.33 16.56 20.92
CA SER A 441 -5.94 15.30 21.56
C SER A 441 -7.16 14.44 21.94
N LYS A 442 -8.21 15.09 22.46
CA LYS A 442 -9.46 14.40 22.81
C LYS A 442 -10.14 13.81 21.59
N ASP A 443 -10.32 14.61 20.54
CA ASP A 443 -10.99 14.17 19.30
C ASP A 443 -10.19 13.03 18.61
N THR A 444 -8.85 13.16 18.59
CA THR A 444 -7.93 12.13 18.08
C THR A 444 -8.10 10.80 18.83
N LEU A 445 -8.10 10.85 20.17
CA LEU A 445 -8.20 9.64 21.00
C LEU A 445 -9.60 9.01 20.95
N GLU A 446 -10.67 9.81 20.95
CA GLU A 446 -12.04 9.32 20.77
C GLU A 446 -12.22 8.65 19.39
N THR A 447 -11.65 9.23 18.33
CA THR A 447 -11.69 8.66 16.98
C THR A 447 -10.90 7.36 16.88
N TYR A 448 -9.68 7.32 17.43
CA TYR A 448 -8.88 6.10 17.51
C TYR A 448 -9.62 4.98 18.24
N THR A 449 -10.13 5.24 19.44
CA THR A 449 -10.81 4.22 20.24
C THR A 449 -12.09 3.71 19.58
N GLN A 450 -12.80 4.56 18.83
CA GLN A 450 -13.97 4.14 18.07
C GLN A 450 -13.60 3.13 16.98
N THR A 451 -12.59 3.43 16.17
CA THR A 451 -12.11 2.50 15.13
C THR A 451 -11.55 1.22 15.74
N LEU A 452 -10.79 1.33 16.83
CA LEU A 452 -10.26 0.19 17.58
C LEU A 452 -11.39 -0.73 18.11
N SER A 453 -12.54 -0.17 18.49
CA SER A 453 -13.71 -0.95 18.91
C SER A 453 -14.33 -1.75 17.76
N ASP A 454 -14.25 -1.27 16.53
CA ASP A 454 -14.71 -2.01 15.35
C ASP A 454 -13.73 -3.14 15.00
N VAL A 455 -12.41 -2.90 15.14
CA VAL A 455 -11.37 -3.94 15.02
C VAL A 455 -11.57 -5.05 16.07
N ASP A 456 -11.93 -4.73 17.31
CA ASP A 456 -12.23 -5.74 18.35
C ASP A 456 -13.43 -6.63 17.97
N LYS A 457 -14.46 -6.06 17.33
CA LYS A 457 -15.60 -6.84 16.79
C LYS A 457 -15.18 -7.71 15.60
N ALA A 458 -14.30 -7.21 14.74
CA ALA A 458 -13.74 -8.00 13.64
C ALA A 458 -12.93 -9.20 14.15
N LEU A 459 -12.10 -9.01 15.18
CA LEU A 459 -11.40 -10.11 15.86
C LEU A 459 -12.39 -11.15 16.41
N LYS A 460 -13.50 -10.72 16.99
CA LYS A 460 -14.58 -11.63 17.41
C LYS A 460 -15.17 -12.41 16.23
N LEU A 461 -15.51 -11.73 15.14
CA LEU A 461 -16.04 -12.35 13.93
C LEU A 461 -15.08 -13.42 13.38
N LEU A 462 -13.78 -13.11 13.31
CA LEU A 462 -12.76 -14.06 12.87
C LEU A 462 -12.73 -15.29 13.77
N ILE A 463 -12.59 -15.11 15.09
CA ILE A 463 -12.54 -16.24 16.04
C ILE A 463 -13.80 -17.10 15.95
N ASP A 464 -14.99 -16.51 15.83
CA ASP A 464 -16.22 -17.27 15.71
C ASP A 464 -16.25 -18.10 14.41
N LYS A 465 -15.80 -17.55 13.28
CA LYS A 465 -15.64 -18.31 12.03
C LYS A 465 -14.61 -19.42 12.16
N LEU A 466 -13.48 -19.18 12.83
CA LEU A 466 -12.44 -20.20 13.00
C LEU A 466 -12.89 -21.34 13.94
N LYS A 467 -13.82 -21.09 14.88
CA LYS A 467 -14.44 -22.16 15.68
C LYS A 467 -15.35 -23.08 14.85
N GLU A 468 -15.91 -22.58 13.75
CA GLU A 468 -16.77 -23.36 12.85
C GLU A 468 -15.96 -24.26 11.89
N ILE A 469 -14.64 -24.07 11.81
CA ILE A 469 -13.76 -24.86 10.94
C ILE A 469 -13.39 -26.17 11.67
N ASP A 470 -13.70 -27.31 11.05
CA ASP A 470 -13.36 -28.65 11.54
C ASP A 470 -11.91 -29.05 11.23
N GLU A 471 -10.99 -28.11 11.46
CA GLU A 471 -9.56 -28.27 11.20
C GLU A 471 -8.75 -27.65 12.34
N PRO A 472 -7.69 -28.33 12.84
CA PRO A 472 -6.80 -27.72 13.82
C PRO A 472 -6.29 -26.37 13.31
N THR A 473 -6.56 -25.30 14.03
CA THR A 473 -6.27 -23.93 13.61
C THR A 473 -5.66 -23.14 14.77
N ILE A 474 -4.61 -22.39 14.46
CA ILE A 474 -3.97 -21.44 15.38
C ILE A 474 -3.98 -20.04 14.77
N LEU A 475 -4.40 -19.05 15.54
CA LEU A 475 -4.39 -17.63 15.19
C LEU A 475 -3.43 -16.88 16.12
N VAL A 476 -2.52 -16.13 15.51
CA VAL A 476 -1.59 -15.21 16.15
C VAL A 476 -2.06 -13.80 15.79
N PHE A 477 -2.74 -13.14 16.71
CA PHE A 477 -3.24 -11.78 16.54
C PHE A 477 -2.36 -10.82 17.33
N TYR A 478 -1.85 -9.76 16.70
CA TYR A 478 -1.01 -8.77 17.38
C TYR A 478 -1.10 -7.41 16.71
N GLY A 479 -0.94 -6.36 17.51
CA GLY A 479 -0.68 -5.02 16.98
C GLY A 479 0.71 -4.93 16.38
N ASP A 480 0.88 -4.19 15.30
CA ASP A 480 2.18 -4.01 14.68
C ASP A 480 3.03 -2.94 15.38
N HIS A 481 2.41 -1.85 15.82
CA HIS A 481 3.02 -0.76 16.58
C HIS A 481 1.98 0.10 17.33
N LEU A 482 2.45 1.01 18.19
CA LEU A 482 1.58 2.03 18.77
C LEU A 482 1.14 3.06 17.70
N PRO A 483 -0.12 3.54 17.73
CA PRO A 483 -0.57 4.66 16.89
C PRO A 483 0.18 5.95 17.24
N MET A 484 0.29 6.90 16.30
CA MET A 484 0.90 8.21 16.59
C MET A 484 0.08 9.04 17.59
N LEU A 485 -1.25 8.99 17.51
CA LEU A 485 -2.19 9.77 18.33
C LEU A 485 -1.83 11.27 18.40
N GLY A 486 -1.86 11.92 17.24
CA GLY A 486 -1.61 13.36 17.09
C GLY A 486 -0.18 13.66 16.66
N GLN A 487 0.05 14.92 16.28
CA GLN A 487 1.39 15.37 15.88
C GLN A 487 2.37 15.23 17.05
N ASP A 488 3.57 14.71 16.78
CA ASP A 488 4.62 14.55 17.80
C ASP A 488 4.11 13.84 19.08
N PHE A 489 3.28 12.80 18.90
CA PHE A 489 2.78 11.95 19.99
C PHE A 489 2.02 12.74 21.09
N GLN A 490 1.34 13.82 20.71
CA GLN A 490 0.72 14.78 21.62
C GLN A 490 -0.19 14.13 22.68
N VAL A 491 -1.04 13.18 22.27
CA VAL A 491 -1.95 12.50 23.21
C VAL A 491 -1.17 11.78 24.31
N TYR A 492 -0.09 11.07 23.98
CA TYR A 492 0.70 10.37 25.01
C TYR A 492 1.36 11.32 26.00
N LYS A 493 1.77 12.52 25.55
CA LYS A 493 2.35 13.56 26.40
C LYS A 493 1.31 14.15 27.33
N GLU A 494 0.14 14.54 26.82
CA GLU A 494 -0.98 15.07 27.64
C GLU A 494 -1.55 14.00 28.58
N MET A 495 -1.52 12.72 28.18
CA MET A 495 -1.92 11.60 29.02
C MET A 495 -0.84 11.22 30.05
N GLU A 496 0.36 11.80 29.99
CA GLU A 496 1.54 11.48 30.81
C GLU A 496 1.95 9.99 30.72
N PHE A 497 1.71 9.36 29.57
CA PHE A 497 1.95 7.93 29.39
C PHE A 497 3.43 7.58 29.53
N TYR A 498 4.33 8.44 29.09
CA TYR A 498 5.77 8.34 29.31
C TYR A 498 6.34 9.70 29.73
N LYS A 499 7.51 9.67 30.39
CA LYS A 499 8.26 10.89 30.73
C LYS A 499 9.28 11.26 29.64
N ASP A 500 9.96 10.26 29.12
CA ASP A 500 11.05 10.43 28.15
C ASP A 500 11.24 9.13 27.35
N VAL A 501 11.03 9.20 26.03
CA VAL A 501 11.18 8.08 25.09
C VAL A 501 12.62 7.62 24.93
N SER A 502 13.61 8.47 25.23
CA SER A 502 15.04 8.13 25.17
C SER A 502 15.48 7.20 26.30
N THR A 503 14.64 7.04 27.33
CA THR A 503 14.90 6.09 28.41
C THR A 503 14.41 4.70 28.02
N TYR A 504 15.06 3.64 28.54
CA TYR A 504 14.61 2.26 28.33
C TYR A 504 13.13 2.05 28.72
N LYS A 505 12.66 2.72 29.79
CA LYS A 505 11.27 2.63 30.21
C LYS A 505 10.32 3.27 29.19
N GLY A 506 10.68 4.42 28.64
CA GLY A 506 9.94 5.09 27.58
C GLY A 506 9.93 4.27 26.29
N TYR A 507 11.11 3.84 25.83
CA TYR A 507 11.26 2.93 24.70
C TYR A 507 10.39 1.68 24.85
N ASN A 508 10.49 0.98 25.98
CA ASN A 508 9.70 -0.23 26.18
C ASN A 508 8.19 0.05 26.17
N LYS A 509 7.72 1.19 26.68
CA LYS A 509 6.30 1.57 26.57
C LYS A 509 5.88 1.83 25.12
N MET A 510 6.71 2.53 24.35
CA MET A 510 6.40 2.91 22.97
C MET A 510 6.49 1.76 21.97
N HIS A 511 7.22 0.69 22.32
CA HIS A 511 7.37 -0.50 21.47
C HIS A 511 6.55 -1.71 21.93
N SER A 512 5.88 -1.65 23.09
CA SER A 512 5.09 -2.78 23.61
C SER A 512 3.67 -2.78 23.06
N VAL A 513 3.36 -3.76 22.21
CA VAL A 513 2.03 -3.98 21.64
C VAL A 513 1.44 -5.31 22.13
N PRO A 514 0.11 -5.39 22.28
CA PRO A 514 -0.54 -6.59 22.79
C PRO A 514 -0.59 -7.69 21.70
N ALA A 515 -0.49 -8.94 22.14
CA ALA A 515 -0.59 -10.12 21.29
C ALA A 515 -1.42 -11.23 21.96
N ILE A 516 -2.09 -12.03 21.14
CA ILE A 516 -2.82 -13.23 21.54
C ILE A 516 -2.51 -14.38 20.58
N VAL A 517 -2.31 -15.56 21.15
CA VAL A 517 -2.31 -16.83 20.42
C VAL A 517 -3.52 -17.64 20.83
N TRP A 518 -4.50 -17.72 19.93
CA TRP A 518 -5.71 -18.52 20.06
C TRP A 518 -5.57 -19.82 19.26
N SER A 519 -6.15 -20.90 19.77
CA SER A 519 -6.19 -22.20 19.09
C SER A 519 -7.49 -22.93 19.44
N ASN A 520 -8.02 -23.69 18.48
CA ASN A 520 -9.15 -24.61 18.72
C ASN A 520 -8.71 -26.02 19.16
N PHE A 521 -7.40 -26.29 19.25
CA PHE A 521 -6.86 -27.63 19.55
C PHE A 521 -5.77 -27.66 20.62
N LEU A 522 -5.11 -26.52 20.90
CA LEU A 522 -4.13 -26.40 21.98
C LEU A 522 -4.73 -25.70 23.20
N PRO A 523 -4.35 -26.12 24.42
CA PRO A 523 -4.68 -25.38 25.62
C PRO A 523 -3.90 -24.06 25.68
N LYS A 524 -4.41 -23.11 26.48
CA LYS A 524 -3.70 -21.87 26.84
C LYS A 524 -2.30 -22.19 27.39
N GLN A 525 -1.29 -21.49 26.89
CA GLN A 525 0.10 -21.56 27.33
C GLN A 525 0.42 -20.42 28.31
N LYS A 526 1.65 -20.37 28.81
CA LYS A 526 2.12 -19.26 29.63
C LYS A 526 2.20 -17.98 28.81
N ASP A 527 1.88 -16.85 29.45
CA ASP A 527 1.99 -15.56 28.81
C ASP A 527 3.45 -15.25 28.44
N PHE A 528 3.65 -14.57 27.31
CA PHE A 528 4.97 -14.37 26.72
C PHE A 528 5.33 -12.90 26.54
N ARG A 529 6.63 -12.62 26.48
CA ARG A 529 7.19 -11.35 26.03
C ARG A 529 8.33 -11.61 25.06
N LEU A 530 8.19 -11.15 23.82
CA LEU A 530 9.17 -11.40 22.76
C LEU A 530 9.13 -10.30 21.69
N SER A 531 10.17 -10.15 20.89
CA SER A 531 10.16 -9.25 19.72
C SER A 531 9.55 -9.93 18.49
N ALA A 532 9.09 -9.15 17.51
CA ALA A 532 8.38 -9.66 16.32
C ALA A 532 9.15 -10.78 15.59
N ASN A 533 10.49 -10.66 15.47
CA ASN A 533 11.37 -11.67 14.87
C ASN A 533 11.36 -13.04 15.58
N MET A 534 10.84 -13.12 16.80
CA MET A 534 10.77 -14.36 17.58
C MET A 534 9.39 -15.04 17.50
N LEU A 535 8.38 -14.39 16.90
CA LEU A 535 7.05 -14.97 16.70
C LEU A 535 7.07 -16.23 15.82
N PRO A 536 7.78 -16.26 14.67
CA PRO A 536 7.88 -17.45 13.83
C PRO A 536 8.27 -18.71 14.59
N SER A 537 9.41 -18.66 15.28
CA SER A 537 9.92 -19.82 16.01
C SER A 537 9.02 -20.16 17.20
N TYR A 538 8.25 -19.21 17.74
CA TYR A 538 7.33 -19.46 18.87
C TYR A 538 6.17 -20.32 18.41
N VAL A 539 5.56 -19.91 17.30
CA VAL A 539 4.40 -20.58 16.73
C VAL A 539 4.79 -21.93 16.18
N LEU A 540 5.92 -22.03 15.46
CA LEU A 540 6.44 -23.31 14.95
C LEU A 540 6.74 -24.32 16.06
N ASP A 541 7.22 -23.87 17.23
CA ASP A 541 7.40 -24.75 18.40
C ASP A 541 6.05 -25.24 18.95
N LEU A 542 5.06 -24.33 19.09
CA LEU A 542 3.73 -24.67 19.61
C LEU A 542 3.02 -25.75 18.78
N VAL A 543 3.18 -25.70 17.46
CA VAL A 543 2.55 -26.65 16.53
C VAL A 543 3.48 -27.80 16.11
N ASN A 544 4.66 -27.92 16.72
CA ASN A 544 5.65 -28.96 16.46
C ASN A 544 6.08 -29.04 14.97
N LEU A 545 6.26 -27.88 14.33
CA LEU A 545 6.73 -27.73 12.94
C LEU A 545 8.13 -27.08 12.84
N ASN A 546 8.81 -26.86 13.96
CA ASN A 546 10.17 -26.31 13.96
C ASN A 546 11.22 -27.36 13.58
N ASN A 547 11.27 -27.70 12.29
CA ASN A 547 12.21 -28.67 11.73
C ASN A 547 13.32 -28.02 10.89
N ASP A 548 13.34 -26.69 10.83
CA ASP A 548 14.34 -25.90 10.13
C ASP A 548 15.49 -25.46 11.05
N ARG A 549 16.71 -25.40 10.53
CA ARG A 549 17.93 -25.10 11.30
C ARG A 549 17.96 -23.66 11.81
N PHE A 550 17.48 -22.71 11.01
CA PHE A 550 17.45 -21.30 11.41
C PHE A 550 16.37 -21.08 12.47
N TYR A 551 15.15 -21.58 12.26
CA TYR A 551 14.09 -21.46 13.27
C TYR A 551 14.38 -22.28 14.54
N SER A 552 15.14 -23.38 14.45
CA SER A 552 15.66 -24.12 15.60
C SER A 552 16.69 -23.30 16.38
N PHE A 553 17.61 -22.61 15.70
CA PHE A 553 18.51 -21.65 16.34
C PHE A 553 17.73 -20.54 17.05
N MET A 554 16.70 -19.99 16.40
CA MET A 554 15.86 -18.94 17.00
C MET A 554 15.07 -19.45 18.21
N SER A 555 14.60 -20.71 18.18
CA SER A 555 13.98 -21.35 19.35
C SER A 555 14.97 -21.51 20.50
N ASP A 556 16.18 -22.00 20.24
CA ASP A 556 17.21 -22.17 21.28
C ASP A 556 17.63 -20.83 21.90
N MET A 557 17.75 -19.80 21.06
CA MET A 557 17.98 -18.41 21.50
C MET A 557 16.86 -17.94 22.44
N ARG A 558 15.58 -18.14 22.08
CA ARG A 558 14.44 -17.81 22.95
C ARG A 558 14.49 -18.59 24.27
N GLN A 559 14.75 -19.90 24.24
CA GLN A 559 14.80 -20.75 25.43
C GLN A 559 15.94 -20.34 26.39
N HIS A 560 17.03 -19.78 25.86
CA HIS A 560 18.11 -19.15 26.62
C HIS A 560 17.81 -17.71 27.08
N ARG A 561 16.52 -17.32 27.16
CA ARG A 561 16.04 -16.00 27.60
C ARG A 561 16.52 -14.84 26.73
N GLN A 562 16.73 -15.07 25.44
CA GLN A 562 17.10 -14.05 24.45
C GLN A 562 15.93 -13.77 23.49
N ALA A 563 14.72 -13.65 24.04
CA ALA A 563 13.48 -13.53 23.27
C ALA A 563 13.19 -12.10 22.78
N VAL A 564 13.97 -11.11 23.20
CA VAL A 564 13.76 -9.70 22.85
C VAL A 564 15.01 -9.14 22.20
N THR A 565 14.84 -8.63 20.98
CA THR A 565 15.87 -7.95 20.19
C THR A 565 15.67 -6.44 20.30
N THR A 566 16.63 -5.71 20.88
CA THR A 566 16.58 -4.25 21.01
C THR A 566 17.77 -3.56 20.37
N ILE A 567 17.68 -2.24 20.23
CA ILE A 567 18.83 -1.40 19.87
C ILE A 567 20.03 -1.60 20.83
N PRO A 568 21.27 -1.41 20.35
CA PRO A 568 22.48 -1.65 21.14
C PRO A 568 22.56 -0.88 22.47
N SER A 569 21.98 0.33 22.54
CA SER A 569 21.96 1.15 23.76
C SER A 569 21.16 0.51 24.91
N PHE A 570 20.19 -0.34 24.61
CA PHE A 570 19.34 -1.02 25.60
C PHE A 570 19.66 -2.50 25.80
N ALA A 571 20.61 -3.05 25.06
CA ALA A 571 21.01 -4.45 25.14
C ALA A 571 21.33 -4.92 26.58
N LYS A 572 22.02 -4.08 27.36
CA LYS A 572 22.35 -4.37 28.77
C LYS A 572 21.10 -4.43 29.67
N LYS A 573 20.06 -3.64 29.39
CA LYS A 573 18.82 -3.62 30.17
C LYS A 573 17.96 -4.86 29.94
N GLU A 574 18.08 -5.46 28.75
CA GLU A 574 17.40 -6.71 28.37
C GLU A 574 18.24 -7.96 28.66
N ASN A 575 19.42 -7.82 29.32
CA ASN A 575 20.37 -8.91 29.53
C ASN A 575 20.72 -9.67 28.24
N GLN A 576 20.84 -8.93 27.13
CA GLN A 576 21.19 -9.52 25.85
C GLN A 576 22.61 -10.07 25.88
N ASN A 577 22.75 -11.32 25.47
CA ASN A 577 24.01 -12.03 25.41
C ASN A 577 24.66 -11.77 24.04
N GLN A 578 25.83 -11.13 24.07
CA GLN A 578 26.54 -10.73 22.86
C GLN A 578 26.85 -11.91 21.93
N LYS A 579 27.15 -13.09 22.46
CA LYS A 579 27.43 -14.29 21.65
C LYS A 579 26.23 -14.72 20.82
N TRP A 580 25.03 -14.69 21.40
CA TRP A 580 23.79 -14.98 20.68
C TRP A 580 23.52 -13.94 19.59
N ILE A 581 23.67 -12.66 19.93
CA ILE A 581 23.47 -11.56 18.98
C ILE A 581 24.49 -11.61 17.84
N ASP A 582 25.76 -11.93 18.10
CA ASP A 582 26.79 -12.02 17.04
C ASP A 582 26.54 -13.22 16.11
N GLN A 583 26.11 -14.36 16.66
CA GLN A 583 25.69 -15.51 15.84
C GLN A 583 24.47 -15.18 15.00
N TYR A 584 23.49 -14.51 15.58
CA TYR A 584 22.28 -14.10 14.87
C TYR A 584 22.60 -13.09 13.75
N LYS A 585 23.46 -12.10 14.01
CA LYS A 585 23.98 -11.16 12.99
C LYS A 585 24.69 -11.88 11.84
N LEU A 586 25.49 -12.91 12.14
CA LEU A 586 26.15 -13.71 11.10
C LEU A 586 25.13 -14.45 10.21
N LEU A 587 24.13 -15.08 10.81
CA LEU A 587 23.08 -15.79 10.07
C LEU A 587 22.21 -14.82 9.25
N GLN A 588 21.76 -13.71 9.85
CA GLN A 588 20.97 -12.71 9.16
C GLN A 588 21.75 -12.08 8.00
N TYR A 589 23.04 -11.77 8.19
CA TYR A 589 23.89 -11.27 7.11
C TYR A 589 24.02 -12.30 5.98
N ASP A 590 24.23 -13.58 6.31
CA ASP A 590 24.30 -14.66 5.32
C ASP A 590 22.99 -14.80 4.51
N ILE A 591 21.84 -14.63 5.17
CA ILE A 591 20.51 -14.75 4.56
C ILE A 591 20.21 -13.57 3.61
N LEU A 592 20.51 -12.34 4.03
CA LEU A 592 20.15 -11.13 3.27
C LEU A 592 21.21 -10.71 2.25
N PHE A 593 22.50 -10.78 2.61
CA PHE A 593 23.57 -10.08 1.88
C PHE A 593 24.73 -10.99 1.47
N GLY A 594 24.96 -12.06 2.24
CA GLY A 594 26.13 -12.92 2.08
C GLY A 594 26.02 -13.93 0.93
N SER A 595 26.87 -14.94 1.00
CA SER A 595 26.96 -16.06 0.07
C SER A 595 25.90 -17.15 0.29
N LYS A 596 24.94 -16.95 1.21
CA LYS A 596 23.80 -17.85 1.48
C LYS A 596 24.23 -19.28 1.87
N PHE A 597 25.26 -19.41 2.71
CA PHE A 597 25.76 -20.71 3.19
C PHE A 597 24.72 -21.49 4.01
N PHE A 598 23.73 -20.82 4.58
CA PHE A 598 22.62 -21.45 5.29
C PHE A 598 21.73 -22.30 4.39
N ASP A 599 21.66 -22.02 3.08
CA ASP A 599 20.74 -22.71 2.16
C ASP A 599 21.38 -23.95 1.50
N LYS A 600 21.65 -24.99 2.32
CA LYS A 600 22.21 -26.25 1.81
C LYS A 600 21.29 -26.98 0.83
N ASN A 601 19.97 -26.78 0.95
CA ASN A 601 18.97 -27.48 0.17
C ASN A 601 18.53 -26.70 -1.09
N LYS A 602 19.14 -25.52 -1.35
CA LYS A 602 18.77 -24.63 -2.47
C LYS A 602 17.29 -24.29 -2.50
N LEU A 603 16.74 -23.96 -1.33
CA LEU A 603 15.34 -23.58 -1.13
C LEU A 603 15.03 -22.19 -1.69
N LEU A 604 16.06 -21.36 -1.83
CA LEU A 604 15.96 -20.02 -2.37
C LEU A 604 15.90 -20.05 -3.90
N ASN A 605 14.76 -20.47 -4.43
CA ASN A 605 14.43 -20.27 -5.83
C ASN A 605 13.30 -19.24 -5.94
N LYS A 606 13.20 -18.59 -7.09
CA LYS A 606 12.01 -17.78 -7.38
C LYS A 606 10.81 -18.70 -7.40
N ASN A 607 9.76 -18.32 -6.68
CA ASN A 607 8.49 -19.02 -6.77
C ASN A 607 7.84 -18.70 -8.12
N GLU A 608 8.03 -19.59 -9.11
CA GLU A 608 7.43 -19.42 -10.43
C GLU A 608 5.93 -19.69 -10.42
N ASP A 609 5.43 -20.40 -9.40
CA ASP A 609 4.00 -20.66 -9.18
C ASP A 609 3.33 -19.57 -8.33
N PHE A 610 3.99 -18.42 -8.13
CA PHE A 610 3.41 -17.28 -7.41
C PHE A 610 2.19 -16.73 -8.17
N TYR A 611 1.10 -16.50 -7.43
CA TYR A 611 -0.17 -16.09 -8.00
C TYR A 611 -0.78 -14.89 -7.25
N PHE A 612 -1.34 -13.93 -7.99
CA PHE A 612 -2.12 -12.85 -7.38
C PHE A 612 -3.57 -13.28 -7.21
N GLY A 613 -4.17 -13.04 -6.04
CA GLY A 613 -5.52 -13.50 -5.74
C GLY A 613 -5.58 -14.97 -5.30
N SER A 614 -6.79 -15.53 -5.30
CA SER A 614 -7.04 -16.89 -4.79
C SER A 614 -7.27 -17.92 -5.89
N GLU A 615 -7.83 -17.47 -7.03
CA GLU A 615 -8.32 -18.31 -8.12
C GLU A 615 -8.06 -17.65 -9.49
N PRO A 616 -8.00 -18.43 -10.58
CA PRO A 616 -7.87 -17.92 -11.94
C PRO A 616 -8.92 -16.88 -12.35
N LEU A 617 -8.49 -15.74 -12.89
CA LEU A 617 -9.38 -14.84 -13.65
C LEU A 617 -9.79 -15.52 -14.96
N LYS A 618 -11.09 -15.74 -15.18
CA LYS A 618 -11.54 -16.53 -16.34
C LYS A 618 -12.83 -16.01 -16.95
N ILE A 619 -12.89 -16.03 -18.28
CA ILE A 619 -14.12 -15.84 -19.06
C ILE A 619 -14.66 -17.22 -19.42
N ASN A 620 -15.83 -17.57 -18.90
CA ASN A 620 -16.50 -18.83 -19.22
C ASN A 620 -17.47 -18.65 -20.39
N LYS A 621 -18.27 -17.58 -20.38
CA LYS A 621 -19.26 -17.28 -21.42
C LYS A 621 -19.39 -15.77 -21.66
N VAL A 622 -19.79 -15.41 -22.87
CA VAL A 622 -20.05 -14.02 -23.29
C VAL A 622 -21.35 -13.96 -24.08
N PHE A 623 -22.20 -13.00 -23.73
CA PHE A 623 -23.52 -12.82 -24.31
C PHE A 623 -23.79 -11.37 -24.72
N PRO A 624 -24.22 -11.11 -25.95
CA PRO A 624 -24.17 -12.04 -27.09
C PRO A 624 -22.73 -12.45 -27.43
N SER A 625 -22.53 -13.62 -28.04
CA SER A 625 -21.21 -14.08 -28.51
C SER A 625 -20.78 -13.45 -29.84
N VAL A 626 -21.61 -12.56 -30.38
CA VAL A 626 -21.40 -11.82 -31.62
C VAL A 626 -21.44 -10.33 -31.37
N VAL A 627 -20.72 -9.56 -32.19
CA VAL A 627 -20.69 -8.09 -32.15
C VAL A 627 -20.82 -7.54 -33.57
N SER A 628 -21.38 -6.35 -33.73
CA SER A 628 -21.49 -5.66 -35.02
C SER A 628 -20.54 -4.48 -35.11
N LYS A 629 -19.87 -4.30 -36.25
CA LYS A 629 -19.01 -3.12 -36.47
C LYS A 629 -19.81 -1.82 -36.66
N ASP A 630 -21.10 -1.94 -37.02
CA ASP A 630 -21.93 -0.83 -37.48
C ASP A 630 -22.73 -0.16 -36.34
N LEU A 631 -22.87 -0.87 -35.22
CA LEU A 631 -23.62 -0.48 -34.04
C LEU A 631 -22.72 0.20 -33.01
N ASP A 632 -23.29 1.15 -32.28
CA ASP A 632 -22.66 1.83 -31.16
C ASP A 632 -23.23 1.32 -29.84
N ASN A 633 -22.47 1.50 -28.76
CA ASN A 633 -22.83 1.12 -27.39
C ASN A 633 -23.37 -0.32 -27.24
N GLN A 634 -22.71 -1.29 -27.87
CA GLN A 634 -23.11 -2.69 -27.76
C GLN A 634 -22.69 -3.27 -26.40
N GLN A 635 -23.66 -3.70 -25.61
CA GLN A 635 -23.40 -4.30 -24.31
C GLN A 635 -23.21 -5.81 -24.40
N LEU A 636 -22.16 -6.31 -23.75
CA LEU A 636 -21.91 -7.72 -23.52
C LEU A 636 -22.03 -8.02 -22.02
N LEU A 637 -22.69 -9.12 -21.68
CA LEU A 637 -22.65 -9.75 -20.37
C LEU A 637 -21.64 -10.90 -20.40
N LEU A 638 -20.62 -10.80 -19.56
CA LEU A 638 -19.60 -11.82 -19.37
C LEU A 638 -19.93 -12.58 -18.09
N GLN A 639 -19.92 -13.91 -18.20
CA GLN A 639 -19.96 -14.82 -17.07
C GLN A 639 -18.62 -15.51 -16.93
N GLY A 640 -18.09 -15.58 -15.71
CA GLY A 640 -16.75 -16.07 -15.46
C GLY A 640 -16.46 -16.31 -13.99
N GLU A 641 -15.20 -16.21 -13.65
CA GLU A 641 -14.66 -16.50 -12.32
C GLU A 641 -13.70 -15.38 -11.89
N ASN A 642 -13.75 -15.05 -10.60
CA ASN A 642 -12.85 -14.14 -9.90
C ASN A 642 -12.80 -12.70 -10.47
N PHE A 643 -13.96 -12.14 -10.78
CA PHE A 643 -14.08 -10.72 -11.13
C PHE A 643 -14.00 -9.84 -9.88
N SER A 644 -13.36 -8.68 -10.03
CA SER A 644 -13.25 -7.66 -8.99
C SER A 644 -13.53 -6.27 -9.53
N SER A 645 -13.70 -5.28 -8.66
CA SER A 645 -13.90 -3.87 -9.05
C SER A 645 -12.73 -3.30 -9.89
N PHE A 646 -11.59 -4.00 -9.94
CA PHE A 646 -10.40 -3.66 -10.74
C PHE A 646 -10.35 -4.39 -12.09
N THR A 647 -11.32 -5.24 -12.40
CA THR A 647 -11.37 -5.97 -13.68
C THR A 647 -11.78 -5.03 -14.82
N LYS A 648 -10.92 -4.91 -15.82
CA LYS A 648 -11.15 -4.16 -17.06
C LYS A 648 -11.16 -5.11 -18.26
N ALA A 649 -12.11 -4.92 -19.17
CA ALA A 649 -12.17 -5.66 -20.42
C ALA A 649 -11.38 -4.97 -21.54
N TYR A 650 -10.74 -5.79 -22.38
CA TYR A 650 -9.95 -5.36 -23.52
C TYR A 650 -10.34 -6.13 -24.76
N LEU A 651 -10.41 -5.43 -25.88
CA LEU A 651 -10.59 -5.99 -27.20
C LEU A 651 -9.29 -5.78 -27.99
N GLY A 652 -8.48 -6.83 -28.11
CA GLY A 652 -7.08 -6.67 -28.50
C GLY A 652 -6.33 -5.78 -27.52
N ASN A 653 -5.85 -4.60 -27.97
CA ASN A 653 -5.14 -3.64 -27.13
C ASN A 653 -6.01 -2.44 -26.69
N LYS A 654 -7.31 -2.42 -27.03
CA LYS A 654 -8.22 -1.32 -26.68
C LYS A 654 -8.99 -1.66 -25.42
N GLY A 655 -8.85 -0.82 -24.39
CA GLY A 655 -9.65 -0.92 -23.16
C GLY A 655 -11.10 -0.53 -23.40
N LEU A 656 -12.02 -1.21 -22.73
CA LEU A 656 -13.46 -1.03 -22.85
C LEU A 656 -14.06 -0.54 -21.53
N LYS A 657 -15.18 0.19 -21.61
CA LYS A 657 -15.94 0.56 -20.42
C LYS A 657 -16.53 -0.71 -19.81
N THR A 658 -16.21 -0.95 -18.55
CA THR A 658 -16.50 -2.19 -17.83
C THR A 658 -17.27 -1.88 -16.56
N THR A 659 -18.26 -2.70 -16.22
CA THR A 659 -19.06 -2.59 -15.00
C THR A 659 -19.17 -3.98 -14.37
N VAL A 660 -18.47 -4.17 -13.26
CA VAL A 660 -18.49 -5.45 -12.52
C VAL A 660 -19.76 -5.50 -11.69
N ILE A 661 -20.51 -6.59 -11.81
CA ILE A 661 -21.76 -6.78 -11.05
C ILE A 661 -21.47 -7.61 -9.80
N ASP A 662 -20.79 -8.74 -9.98
CA ASP A 662 -20.37 -9.62 -8.90
C ASP A 662 -19.09 -10.39 -9.30
N GLU A 663 -18.62 -11.33 -8.45
CA GLU A 663 -17.40 -12.12 -8.70
C GLU A 663 -17.48 -13.03 -9.95
N LYS A 664 -18.67 -13.18 -10.54
CA LYS A 664 -18.95 -14.05 -11.70
C LYS A 664 -19.57 -13.33 -12.90
N ASN A 665 -20.12 -12.13 -12.72
CA ASN A 665 -20.86 -11.40 -13.75
C ASN A 665 -20.29 -9.99 -13.98
N LEU A 666 -20.08 -9.64 -15.25
CA LEU A 666 -19.48 -8.36 -15.64
C LEU A 666 -20.08 -7.87 -16.95
N LYS A 667 -20.43 -6.57 -17.03
CA LYS A 667 -20.91 -5.91 -18.24
C LYS A 667 -19.77 -5.18 -18.94
N VAL A 668 -19.72 -5.28 -20.27
CA VAL A 668 -18.74 -4.60 -21.14
C VAL A 668 -19.48 -3.81 -22.21
N ASN A 669 -19.10 -2.55 -22.43
CA ASN A 669 -19.62 -1.75 -23.51
C ASN A 669 -18.61 -1.63 -24.67
N ILE A 670 -19.07 -1.95 -25.88
CA ILE A 670 -18.31 -1.87 -27.14
C ILE A 670 -18.80 -0.65 -27.95
N PRO A 671 -17.99 0.42 -28.05
CA PRO A 671 -18.31 1.57 -28.88
C PRO A 671 -18.13 1.27 -30.38
N LYS A 672 -18.79 2.07 -31.22
CA LYS A 672 -18.63 2.02 -32.67
C LYS A 672 -17.20 2.37 -33.10
N GLY A 673 -16.76 1.79 -34.20
CA GLY A 673 -15.49 2.17 -34.87
C GLY A 673 -14.22 1.56 -34.26
N ILE A 674 -14.34 0.71 -33.23
CA ILE A 674 -13.18 -0.04 -32.71
C ILE A 674 -12.96 -1.38 -33.42
N LEU A 675 -13.96 -1.85 -34.18
CA LEU A 675 -13.99 -3.13 -34.88
C LEU A 675 -13.65 -2.97 -36.37
N ASN A 676 -12.77 -3.82 -36.88
CA ASN A 676 -12.43 -3.90 -38.31
C ASN A 676 -13.07 -5.13 -38.94
N GLU A 677 -13.64 -4.99 -40.13
CA GLU A 677 -14.42 -6.01 -40.83
C GLU A 677 -13.58 -7.26 -41.19
N GLY A 678 -14.17 -8.45 -41.06
CA GLY A 678 -13.55 -9.73 -41.48
C GLY A 678 -12.58 -10.39 -40.49
N LYS A 679 -12.45 -9.92 -39.24
CA LYS A 679 -11.54 -10.50 -38.23
C LYS A 679 -12.31 -11.03 -37.01
N VAL A 680 -11.88 -12.18 -36.49
CA VAL A 680 -12.20 -12.56 -35.10
C VAL A 680 -11.39 -11.65 -34.19
N VAL A 681 -12.02 -11.11 -33.16
CA VAL A 681 -11.32 -10.31 -32.15
C VAL A 681 -11.41 -10.99 -30.81
N GLU A 682 -10.30 -11.00 -30.07
CA GLU A 682 -10.22 -11.64 -28.78
C GLU A 682 -10.56 -10.63 -27.69
N LEU A 683 -11.53 -11.01 -26.86
CA LEU A 683 -11.87 -10.34 -25.63
C LEU A 683 -11.01 -10.94 -24.50
N THR A 684 -10.36 -10.08 -23.72
CA THR A 684 -9.58 -10.47 -22.54
C THR A 684 -9.95 -9.58 -21.36
N LEU A 685 -9.95 -10.14 -20.17
CA LEU A 685 -10.04 -9.39 -18.92
C LEU A 685 -8.66 -9.24 -18.31
N ILE A 686 -8.39 -8.07 -17.75
CA ILE A 686 -7.19 -7.77 -16.99
C ILE A 686 -7.62 -7.18 -15.65
N ILE A 687 -7.05 -7.70 -14.55
CA ILE A 687 -7.05 -7.01 -13.27
C ILE A 687 -5.72 -6.29 -13.16
N SER A 688 -5.78 -4.97 -13.00
CA SER A 688 -4.61 -4.13 -12.74
C SER A 688 -4.70 -3.50 -11.36
N ASP A 689 -3.56 -3.21 -10.76
CA ASP A 689 -3.53 -2.39 -9.55
C ASP A 689 -3.87 -0.91 -9.83
N SER A 690 -3.93 -0.09 -8.78
CA SER A 690 -4.21 1.35 -8.90
C SER A 690 -3.13 2.12 -9.69
N MET A 691 -2.01 1.47 -10.03
CA MET A 691 -0.89 2.00 -10.80
C MET A 691 -0.92 1.52 -12.27
N ASP A 692 -2.02 0.88 -12.68
CA ASP A 692 -2.25 0.23 -13.97
C ASP A 692 -1.25 -0.90 -14.30
N LYS A 693 -0.56 -1.48 -13.31
CA LYS A 693 0.26 -2.69 -13.49
C LYS A 693 -0.67 -3.90 -13.59
N GLU A 694 -0.53 -4.67 -14.68
CA GLU A 694 -1.25 -5.93 -14.87
C GLU A 694 -0.87 -6.93 -13.76
N LEU A 695 -1.85 -7.37 -12.98
CA LEU A 695 -1.70 -8.39 -11.94
C LEU A 695 -2.14 -9.77 -12.45
N LEU A 696 -3.32 -9.82 -13.08
CA LEU A 696 -3.89 -11.04 -13.66
C LEU A 696 -4.47 -10.77 -15.04
N LYS A 697 -4.49 -11.83 -15.86
CA LYS A 697 -5.08 -11.83 -17.19
C LYS A 697 -5.90 -13.09 -17.41
N SER A 698 -7.06 -12.94 -18.02
CA SER A 698 -7.93 -14.06 -18.36
C SER A 698 -7.47 -14.85 -19.58
N ASN A 699 -8.12 -15.99 -19.81
CA ASN A 699 -8.17 -16.59 -21.14
C ASN A 699 -8.74 -15.61 -22.18
N LYS A 700 -8.35 -15.80 -23.43
CA LYS A 700 -8.88 -15.08 -24.60
C LYS A 700 -10.22 -15.70 -25.01
N PHE A 701 -11.25 -14.87 -25.14
CA PHE A 701 -12.56 -15.29 -25.63
C PHE A 701 -12.80 -14.73 -27.04
N PRO A 702 -12.99 -15.57 -28.07
CA PRO A 702 -13.20 -15.09 -29.43
C PRO A 702 -14.61 -14.50 -29.60
N LEU A 703 -14.68 -13.26 -30.11
CA LEU A 703 -15.92 -12.62 -30.54
C LEU A 703 -16.03 -12.63 -32.06
N LYS A 704 -17.19 -13.03 -32.57
CA LYS A 704 -17.48 -13.02 -34.00
C LYS A 704 -18.07 -11.68 -34.41
N ILE A 705 -17.45 -11.00 -35.37
CA ILE A 705 -18.01 -9.78 -35.96
C ILE A 705 -19.04 -10.16 -37.03
N VAL A 706 -20.25 -9.58 -36.95
CA VAL A 706 -21.37 -9.82 -37.86
C VAL A 706 -21.99 -8.49 -38.36
N SER A 707 -22.83 -8.55 -39.39
CA SER A 707 -23.57 -7.38 -39.87
C SER A 707 -24.62 -6.93 -38.83
N SER A 708 -25.11 -5.69 -38.92
CA SER A 708 -26.19 -5.22 -38.03
C SER A 708 -27.46 -6.08 -38.10
N SER A 709 -27.79 -6.61 -39.27
CA SER A 709 -28.95 -7.50 -39.45
C SER A 709 -28.73 -8.83 -38.75
N ASP A 710 -27.56 -9.45 -38.97
CA ASP A 710 -27.23 -10.75 -38.36
C ASP A 710 -27.10 -10.64 -36.84
N TYR A 711 -26.60 -9.50 -36.35
CA TYR A 711 -26.54 -9.20 -34.91
C TYR A 711 -27.94 -9.20 -34.29
N LYS A 712 -28.88 -8.49 -34.90
CA LYS A 712 -30.29 -8.45 -34.44
C LYS A 712 -30.92 -9.84 -34.45
N THR A 713 -30.77 -10.58 -35.54
CA THR A 713 -31.29 -11.95 -35.65
C THR A 713 -30.66 -12.89 -34.63
N THR A 714 -29.36 -12.75 -34.36
CA THR A 714 -28.67 -13.59 -33.37
C THR A 714 -29.13 -13.28 -31.95
N ILE A 715 -29.29 -12.00 -31.59
CA ILE A 715 -29.84 -11.61 -30.28
C ILE A 715 -31.26 -12.13 -30.11
N GLU A 716 -32.11 -11.97 -31.12
CA GLU A 716 -33.50 -12.47 -31.09
C GLU A 716 -33.52 -13.99 -30.88
N ALA A 717 -32.71 -14.74 -31.63
CA ALA A 717 -32.59 -16.18 -31.51
C ALA A 717 -32.00 -16.64 -30.17
N GLN A 718 -31.17 -15.80 -29.55
CA GLN A 718 -30.54 -16.10 -28.27
C GLN A 718 -31.36 -15.63 -27.08
N SER A 719 -32.37 -14.77 -27.21
CA SER A 719 -33.10 -14.21 -26.06
C SER A 719 -34.10 -15.19 -25.41
N LYS A 720 -34.27 -15.11 -24.09
CA LYS A 720 -35.29 -15.85 -23.33
C LYS A 720 -36.56 -15.03 -23.25
N SER A 721 -37.63 -15.49 -23.90
CA SER A 721 -38.91 -14.80 -23.87
C SER A 721 -39.64 -15.02 -22.53
N ILE A 722 -40.02 -13.93 -21.85
CA ILE A 722 -40.78 -13.91 -20.61
C ILE A 722 -42.10 -13.18 -20.85
N ASP A 723 -43.21 -13.88 -20.60
CA ASP A 723 -44.54 -13.26 -20.57
C ASP A 723 -44.80 -12.68 -19.18
N LEU A 724 -44.75 -11.35 -19.08
CA LEU A 724 -44.91 -10.63 -17.82
C LEU A 724 -46.32 -10.78 -17.22
N ASN A 725 -47.31 -11.23 -18.00
CA ASN A 725 -48.64 -11.56 -17.48
C ASN A 725 -48.67 -12.85 -16.67
N LYS A 726 -47.62 -13.68 -16.79
CA LYS A 726 -47.54 -15.03 -16.20
C LYS A 726 -46.54 -15.14 -15.04
N VAL A 727 -45.79 -14.08 -14.76
CA VAL A 727 -44.88 -14.05 -13.62
C VAL A 727 -45.58 -13.55 -12.35
N SER A 728 -45.08 -14.03 -11.22
CA SER A 728 -45.55 -13.62 -9.90
C SER A 728 -44.70 -12.44 -9.42
N TRP A 729 -45.38 -11.39 -8.97
CA TRP A 729 -44.77 -10.16 -8.49
C TRP A 729 -44.90 -10.07 -6.97
N GLU A 730 -43.85 -9.59 -6.31
CA GLU A 730 -43.86 -9.31 -4.88
C GLU A 730 -43.27 -7.94 -4.57
N VAL A 731 -43.65 -7.35 -3.44
CA VAL A 731 -43.06 -6.11 -2.93
C VAL A 731 -41.68 -6.42 -2.37
N PHE A 732 -40.64 -5.81 -2.94
CA PHE A 732 -39.26 -5.97 -2.48
C PHE A 732 -38.88 -4.90 -1.47
N LEU A 733 -39.19 -3.63 -1.77
CA LEU A 733 -38.85 -2.50 -0.90
C LEU A 733 -39.91 -1.40 -1.03
N GLU A 734 -40.28 -0.83 0.10
CA GLU A 734 -41.25 0.26 0.16
C GLU A 734 -40.61 1.53 0.71
N ALA A 735 -40.64 2.61 -0.08
CA ALA A 735 -40.15 3.94 0.28
C ALA A 735 -41.30 4.96 0.30
N GLU A 736 -41.05 6.20 0.74
CA GLU A 736 -42.09 7.23 0.81
C GLU A 736 -42.72 7.54 -0.56
N LYS A 737 -41.91 7.62 -1.63
CA LYS A 737 -42.37 8.00 -2.98
C LYS A 737 -42.44 6.84 -3.99
N TYR A 738 -41.82 5.71 -3.68
CA TYR A 738 -41.69 4.59 -4.62
C TYR A 738 -41.91 3.25 -3.92
N THR A 739 -42.48 2.30 -4.65
CA THR A 739 -42.51 0.88 -4.28
C THR A 739 -41.71 0.10 -5.31
N ILE A 740 -40.67 -0.59 -4.86
CA ILE A 740 -39.90 -1.50 -5.71
C ILE A 740 -40.55 -2.87 -5.59
N VAL A 741 -41.02 -3.39 -6.72
CA VAL A 741 -41.52 -4.76 -6.84
C VAL A 741 -40.51 -5.61 -7.59
N ARG A 742 -40.51 -6.91 -7.34
CA ARG A 742 -39.69 -7.85 -8.09
C ARG A 742 -40.48 -9.07 -8.55
N ALA A 743 -40.06 -9.67 -9.64
CA ALA A 743 -40.57 -10.95 -10.12
C ALA A 743 -39.39 -11.90 -10.37
N ASN A 744 -39.51 -13.13 -9.89
CA ASN A 744 -38.57 -14.19 -10.25
C ASN A 744 -38.86 -14.61 -11.69
N ILE A 745 -37.96 -14.26 -12.61
CA ILE A 745 -38.02 -14.60 -14.03
C ILE A 745 -37.10 -15.79 -14.37
N GLY A 746 -36.43 -16.33 -13.35
CA GLY A 746 -35.50 -17.44 -13.39
C GLY A 746 -34.22 -17.05 -14.13
N GLU A 747 -33.07 -17.42 -13.58
CA GLU A 747 -31.77 -17.13 -14.20
C GLU A 747 -31.74 -17.52 -15.68
N SER A 748 -31.05 -16.71 -16.46
CA SER A 748 -30.91 -16.87 -17.89
C SER A 748 -29.50 -16.50 -18.26
N ASP A 749 -28.86 -17.41 -19.00
CA ASP A 749 -27.55 -17.15 -19.62
C ASP A 749 -27.67 -16.22 -20.83
N VAL A 750 -28.88 -15.77 -21.18
CA VAL A 750 -29.15 -14.97 -22.36
C VAL A 750 -30.10 -13.81 -22.07
N PRO A 751 -30.05 -12.70 -22.84
CA PRO A 751 -30.92 -11.54 -22.62
C PRO A 751 -32.40 -11.91 -22.58
N TYR A 752 -33.19 -11.20 -21.77
CA TYR A 752 -34.63 -11.44 -21.72
C TYR A 752 -35.36 -10.61 -22.78
N GLU A 753 -36.38 -11.21 -23.37
CA GLU A 753 -37.38 -10.51 -24.17
C GLU A 753 -38.70 -10.55 -23.40
N PHE A 754 -39.20 -9.40 -22.98
CA PHE A 754 -40.42 -9.34 -22.20
C PHE A 754 -41.61 -9.08 -23.11
N SER A 755 -42.71 -9.76 -22.84
CA SER A 755 -44.01 -9.45 -23.43
C SER A 755 -44.99 -9.09 -22.33
N LEU A 756 -45.74 -8.01 -22.53
CA LEU A 756 -46.86 -7.65 -21.67
C LEU A 756 -48.02 -7.24 -22.56
N ASN A 757 -49.16 -7.92 -22.42
CA ASN A 757 -50.39 -7.65 -23.17
C ASN A 757 -50.20 -7.60 -24.69
N GLY A 758 -49.44 -8.55 -25.23
CA GLY A 758 -49.18 -8.67 -26.66
C GLY A 758 -48.18 -7.65 -27.22
N VAL A 759 -47.59 -6.81 -26.36
CA VAL A 759 -46.51 -5.91 -26.75
C VAL A 759 -45.20 -6.47 -26.24
N THR A 760 -44.26 -6.64 -27.15
CA THR A 760 -42.91 -7.13 -26.85
C THR A 760 -41.97 -5.95 -26.67
N PHE A 761 -41.19 -5.97 -25.59
CA PHE A 761 -40.12 -5.02 -25.31
C PHE A 761 -38.85 -5.79 -24.99
N LYS A 762 -37.78 -5.34 -25.65
CA LYS A 762 -36.45 -5.91 -25.52
C LYS A 762 -35.69 -5.15 -24.45
N ASP A 763 -34.75 -5.83 -23.82
CA ASP A 763 -33.80 -5.32 -22.84
C ASP A 763 -33.10 -4.04 -23.34
N LYS A 764 -33.74 -2.88 -23.16
CA LYS A 764 -33.15 -1.55 -23.37
C LYS A 764 -32.74 -1.02 -22.00
N PHE A 765 -31.65 -1.57 -21.48
CA PHE A 765 -30.97 -1.10 -20.28
C PHE A 765 -29.58 -0.63 -20.71
N ALA A 766 -29.31 0.65 -21.00
CA ALA A 766 -29.09 1.63 -19.94
C ALA A 766 -28.89 3.09 -20.45
N ASP A 767 -29.41 3.52 -21.61
CA ASP A 767 -29.04 4.84 -22.19
C ASP A 767 -30.20 5.85 -22.39
N SER A 768 -31.33 5.72 -21.70
CA SER A 768 -32.35 6.78 -21.67
C SER A 768 -33.11 6.83 -20.36
N MET A 769 -32.42 7.11 -19.25
CA MET A 769 -33.01 6.98 -17.91
C MET A 769 -32.72 8.19 -17.05
N ASP A 770 -33.51 9.25 -17.25
CA ASP A 770 -33.47 10.40 -16.35
C ASP A 770 -34.82 11.07 -16.07
N LYS A 771 -35.99 10.51 -16.49
CA LYS A 771 -37.27 11.21 -16.22
C LYS A 771 -38.50 10.44 -15.72
N GLU A 772 -38.79 9.15 -15.98
CA GLU A 772 -40.19 8.68 -15.74
C GLU A 772 -40.51 7.32 -15.10
N GLY A 773 -39.54 6.48 -14.71
CA GLY A 773 -39.78 5.22 -13.99
C GLY A 773 -38.86 4.10 -14.48
N LEU A 774 -38.29 3.31 -13.56
CA LEU A 774 -37.15 2.42 -13.82
C LEU A 774 -37.56 0.95 -13.60
N SER A 775 -37.29 0.07 -14.56
CA SER A 775 -37.05 -1.36 -14.25
C SER A 775 -35.54 -1.59 -14.09
N ASP A 776 -35.07 -2.74 -13.64
CA ASP A 776 -33.70 -3.22 -13.86
C ASP A 776 -33.69 -4.75 -13.66
N ILE A 777 -32.90 -5.49 -14.46
CA ILE A 777 -32.80 -6.95 -14.33
C ILE A 777 -31.46 -7.27 -13.72
N TYR A 778 -31.50 -7.84 -12.52
CA TYR A 778 -30.30 -8.29 -11.86
C TYR A 778 -29.97 -9.74 -12.28
N PRO A 779 -28.67 -10.11 -12.29
CA PRO A 779 -28.23 -11.47 -12.65
C PRO A 779 -28.80 -12.58 -11.75
N ASN A 780 -29.38 -12.25 -10.60
CA ASN A 780 -29.99 -13.20 -9.67
C ASN A 780 -31.33 -13.79 -10.15
N GLY A 781 -31.72 -13.56 -11.41
CA GLY A 781 -32.96 -14.07 -11.99
C GLY A 781 -34.20 -13.29 -11.57
N TYR A 782 -34.05 -12.07 -11.01
CA TYR A 782 -35.18 -11.19 -10.68
C TYR A 782 -35.23 -9.96 -11.58
N LEU A 783 -36.43 -9.66 -12.06
CA LEU A 783 -36.78 -8.37 -12.66
C LEU A 783 -37.30 -7.45 -11.56
N TYR A 784 -36.66 -6.30 -11.36
CA TYR A 784 -37.10 -5.27 -10.43
C TYR A 784 -37.79 -4.15 -11.19
N VAL A 785 -38.87 -3.61 -10.63
CA VAL A 785 -39.61 -2.48 -11.18
C VAL A 785 -39.88 -1.49 -10.07
N SER A 786 -39.41 -0.26 -10.22
CA SER A 786 -39.73 0.85 -9.35
C SER A 786 -41.01 1.52 -9.81
N ILE A 787 -42.00 1.58 -8.93
CA ILE A 787 -43.29 2.19 -9.21
C ILE A 787 -43.46 3.43 -8.35
N ASN A 788 -43.65 4.59 -8.99
CA ASN A 788 -43.93 5.85 -8.29
C ASN A 788 -45.35 5.80 -7.69
N LYS A 789 -45.43 6.02 -6.37
CA LYS A 789 -46.69 6.01 -5.62
C LYS A 789 -47.68 7.06 -6.13
N ASP A 790 -47.20 8.25 -6.55
CA ASP A 790 -48.04 9.34 -7.06
C ASP A 790 -48.69 9.02 -8.42
N LYS A 791 -48.03 8.17 -9.25
CA LYS A 791 -48.59 7.70 -10.53
C LYS A 791 -49.54 6.50 -10.36
N LEU A 792 -49.60 5.90 -9.18
CA LEU A 792 -50.42 4.72 -8.84
C LEU A 792 -51.75 5.05 -8.16
N PHE A 793 -51.94 6.29 -7.68
CA PHE A 793 -53.19 6.71 -7.04
C PHE A 793 -54.27 7.06 -8.08
N GLN A 794 -54.85 6.04 -8.71
CA GLN A 794 -56.26 6.10 -9.10
C GLN A 794 -57.06 5.27 -8.09
N ASN A 795 -57.87 5.94 -7.25
CA ASN A 795 -58.84 5.36 -6.29
C ASN A 795 -58.30 4.83 -4.93
N GLY A 796 -57.25 5.43 -4.38
CA GLY A 796 -57.03 5.45 -2.92
C GLY A 796 -56.86 4.09 -2.20
N THR A 797 -56.39 3.03 -2.87
CA THR A 797 -56.17 1.72 -2.22
C THR A 797 -54.70 1.34 -2.16
N ILE A 798 -54.27 0.77 -1.03
CA ILE A 798 -52.96 0.15 -0.82
C ILE A 798 -52.89 -1.13 -1.68
N LEU A 799 -51.83 -1.30 -2.47
CA LEU A 799 -51.61 -2.49 -3.29
C LEU A 799 -51.11 -3.65 -2.41
N THR A 800 -51.91 -4.71 -2.29
CA THR A 800 -51.48 -6.02 -1.81
C THR A 800 -50.79 -6.79 -2.95
N PRO A 801 -49.96 -7.82 -2.64
CA PRO A 801 -49.32 -8.66 -3.67
C PRO A 801 -50.29 -9.17 -4.76
N ASP A 802 -51.52 -9.56 -4.37
CA ASP A 802 -52.54 -10.04 -5.31
C ASP A 802 -52.99 -8.97 -6.31
N ARG A 803 -53.05 -7.70 -5.91
CA ARG A 803 -53.44 -6.58 -6.78
C ARG A 803 -52.31 -6.09 -7.68
N LEU A 804 -51.05 -6.31 -7.31
CA LEU A 804 -49.92 -6.01 -8.20
C LEU A 804 -49.98 -6.86 -9.47
N GLN A 805 -50.39 -8.13 -9.35
CA GLN A 805 -50.54 -9.02 -10.50
C GLN A 805 -51.66 -8.54 -11.45
N GLU A 806 -52.73 -7.97 -10.90
CA GLU A 806 -53.83 -7.37 -11.68
C GLU A 806 -53.38 -6.05 -12.35
N PHE A 807 -52.58 -5.23 -11.66
CA PHE A 807 -52.01 -3.98 -12.19
C PHE A 807 -51.18 -4.21 -13.47
N PHE A 808 -50.30 -5.24 -13.48
CA PHE A 808 -49.53 -5.58 -14.67
C PHE A 808 -50.41 -6.17 -15.79
N LYS A 809 -51.46 -6.93 -15.46
CA LYS A 809 -52.36 -7.54 -16.46
C LYS A 809 -53.26 -6.53 -17.18
N VAL A 810 -53.70 -5.44 -16.53
CA VAL A 810 -54.85 -4.65 -17.03
C VAL A 810 -54.48 -3.29 -17.65
N ASN A 811 -53.29 -2.73 -17.40
CA ASN A 811 -53.08 -1.30 -17.64
C ASN A 811 -52.15 -0.92 -18.82
N ASN A 812 -52.70 -0.18 -19.79
CA ASN A 812 -51.95 0.50 -20.86
C ASN A 812 -50.97 1.58 -20.33
N ALA A 813 -51.16 2.10 -19.11
CA ALA A 813 -50.24 3.03 -18.47
C ALA A 813 -48.90 2.36 -18.11
N THR A 814 -48.91 1.07 -17.75
CA THR A 814 -47.71 0.27 -17.51
C THR A 814 -46.90 0.11 -18.79
N LEU A 815 -47.58 -0.08 -19.91
CA LEU A 815 -47.00 -0.07 -21.25
C LEU A 815 -46.33 1.25 -21.64
N LYS A 816 -46.77 2.36 -21.04
CA LYS A 816 -46.23 3.71 -21.23
C LYS A 816 -45.09 4.05 -20.25
N LEU A 817 -45.02 3.32 -19.14
CA LEU A 817 -43.92 3.34 -18.16
C LEU A 817 -42.76 2.43 -18.58
N LEU A 818 -43.05 1.34 -19.31
CA LEU A 818 -42.07 0.38 -19.84
C LEU A 818 -41.55 0.73 -21.25
N LYS A 819 -42.24 1.62 -21.99
CA LYS A 819 -41.78 2.21 -23.26
C LYS A 819 -41.06 3.52 -23.01
#